data_AF-A0A2P8I1C8-F1
#
_entry.id   AF-A0A2P8I1C8-F1
#
_cell.length_a   1.000
_cell.length_b   1.000
_cell.length_c   1.000
_cell.angle_alpha   90.00
_cell.angle_beta   90.00
_cell.angle_gamma   90.00
#
_symmetry.space_group_name_H-M   'P 1'
#
loop_
_entity.id
_entity.type
_entity.pdbx_description
1 polymer ?
#
loop_
_entity_poly.entity_id
_entity_poly.type
_entity_poly.pdbx_seq_one_letter_code
_entity_poly.pdbx_strand_id
1 'polypeptide(L)'
;MAAEPPAAPYTALSVHFAGFGYIDGNFSYERSRSTVNVYQQNANGYALSMMASTTGHHHNLNVSPPNGTRFEAGRAYPAKTGFYTSDSVTIFNIGGDGQGCEGAAATSGTLNVHEAVYDESNGQFTAFAADYSMQCDGTRQVAKGEIRFQSSIGYQATDSRDYRLQFGRQPAEQQGTPMEVPVEVNGTLPTTFGAASLSGANPDAFRITGNTCTGNTLSYGQKCALTVTPTATAFGEQTAVLTLLEDSVAGSVRRLLSLEGYDARTDEGTYYPLAPTRVLDTRSGLGAPAIRVGPGQALRLQLSGRGGVPAEASTVVLNVTVTEPVGSGHISVYPTGVPRPTVSSLNYTPGWTGANSVTVKVGADGAVNLYNHGAPVHLVADVNGYYSKGRQGYTGGQYQALARPVRLADTRERGIGRMPAGYYINVTANWDATINPKIRAFAVNITATEPKAAGFLTAWNGSEYSRPDTSALNYAANTTVTNFAVVPSMGCWDCGSGSGLPSIGVYTSQDTHVIVDIVGFYDDASLPGGLRFEPVVPNRIADTRAGQGWPSALGPATTATIIAPDSLVHDQTWALATNVTAVEPTASTYLTVWPAGYTGVTRPNTSNLNPAAGTVVPNAVQTMIGPDYGFHVYNNAGRSHVLVDVVGTFYDASPSSGSAEPSSRSSVDTSDRARVAPLPTPEAQPLSRPRPA
;
A
#
# COMPACT_ATOMS: atom_id res chain seq x y z
N MET A 1 48.73 4.60 1.50
CA MET A 1 49.82 3.81 0.88
C MET A 1 49.30 2.40 0.75
N ALA A 2 49.45 1.76 -0.41
CA ALA A 2 49.06 0.36 -0.57
C ALA A 2 49.83 -0.49 0.46
N ALA A 3 49.16 -1.47 1.07
CA ALA A 3 49.86 -2.45 1.89
C ALA A 3 50.87 -3.18 1.00
N GLU A 4 52.06 -3.44 1.51
CA GLU A 4 53.03 -4.25 0.78
C GLU A 4 52.52 -5.71 0.78
N PRO A 5 52.52 -6.41 -0.38
CA PRO A 5 52.17 -7.82 -0.41
C PRO A 5 53.12 -8.61 0.50
N PRO A 6 52.70 -9.78 1.02
CA PRO A 6 53.60 -10.65 1.75
C PRO A 6 54.83 -10.98 0.89
N ALA A 7 55.97 -11.19 1.54
CA ALA A 7 57.14 -11.71 0.87
C ALA A 7 56.99 -13.23 0.67
N ALA A 8 57.50 -13.75 -0.45
CA ALA A 8 57.65 -15.19 -0.62
C ALA A 8 58.56 -15.79 0.47
N PRO A 9 58.37 -17.05 0.88
CA PRO A 9 57.44 -18.02 0.32
C PRO A 9 55.99 -17.89 0.83
N TYR A 10 55.03 -18.15 -0.07
CA TYR A 10 53.59 -18.00 0.15
C TYR A 10 52.93 -19.27 0.67
N THR A 11 52.11 -19.10 1.71
CA THR A 11 51.12 -20.10 2.14
C THR A 11 49.74 -19.46 2.09
N ALA A 12 48.97 -19.79 1.06
CA ALA A 12 47.69 -19.17 0.75
C ALA A 12 46.72 -20.16 0.07
N LEU A 13 45.43 -19.88 0.19
CA LEU A 13 44.35 -20.61 -0.45
C LEU A 13 43.30 -19.60 -0.94
N SER A 14 42.97 -19.64 -2.22
CA SER A 14 41.75 -19.00 -2.73
C SER A 14 40.71 -20.06 -3.07
N VAL A 15 39.44 -19.77 -2.75
CA VAL A 15 38.31 -20.66 -2.99
C VAL A 15 37.17 -19.84 -3.57
N HIS A 16 36.64 -20.26 -4.71
CA HIS A 16 35.41 -19.76 -5.29
C HIS A 16 34.39 -20.88 -5.39
N PHE A 17 33.25 -20.72 -4.74
CA PHE A 17 32.12 -21.62 -4.83
C PHE A 17 30.96 -21.00 -5.59
N ALA A 18 30.36 -21.80 -6.46
CA ALA A 18 29.18 -21.46 -7.23
C ALA A 18 28.16 -22.60 -7.17
N GLY A 19 26.91 -22.32 -6.78
CA GLY A 19 25.81 -23.28 -6.75
C GLY A 19 25.63 -24.03 -5.41
N PHE A 20 26.36 -23.64 -4.37
CA PHE A 20 26.34 -24.21 -3.01
C PHE A 20 25.51 -23.36 -2.02
N GLY A 21 24.91 -22.25 -2.46
CA GLY A 21 23.93 -21.50 -1.66
C GLY A 21 24.52 -20.71 -0.49
N TYR A 22 24.79 -21.35 0.66
CA TYR A 22 25.33 -20.64 1.84
C TYR A 22 26.81 -20.32 1.74
N ILE A 23 27.60 -21.12 1.01
CA ILE A 23 29.04 -20.88 0.83
C ILE A 23 29.38 -20.30 -0.55
N ASP A 24 28.39 -19.85 -1.33
CA ASP A 24 28.65 -19.23 -2.64
C ASP A 24 29.37 -17.90 -2.47
N GLY A 25 30.54 -17.75 -3.10
CA GLY A 25 31.36 -16.55 -2.96
C GLY A 25 32.84 -16.80 -3.21
N ASN A 26 33.65 -15.76 -2.99
CA ASN A 26 35.11 -15.82 -3.09
C ASN A 26 35.68 -15.71 -1.68
N PHE A 27 36.60 -16.62 -1.35
CA PHE A 27 37.29 -16.64 -0.07
C PHE A 27 38.78 -16.66 -0.36
N SER A 28 39.53 -15.85 0.37
CA SER A 28 40.98 -15.83 0.29
C SER A 28 41.57 -15.96 1.69
N TYR A 29 42.54 -16.86 1.81
CA TYR A 29 43.20 -17.18 3.05
C TYR A 29 44.69 -17.02 2.85
N GLU A 30 45.33 -16.25 3.72
CA GLU A 30 46.79 -16.15 3.80
C GLU A 30 47.22 -16.14 5.26
N ARG A 31 48.44 -16.62 5.53
CA ARG A 31 48.94 -16.83 6.90
C ARG A 31 49.00 -15.56 7.76
N SER A 32 49.12 -14.39 7.14
CA SER A 32 49.13 -13.08 7.79
C SER A 32 47.76 -12.62 8.29
N ARG A 33 46.66 -13.14 7.71
CA ARG A 33 45.28 -12.67 7.96
C ARG A 33 44.34 -13.76 8.45
N SER A 34 44.70 -15.01 8.25
CA SER A 34 43.85 -16.19 8.47
C SER A 34 44.65 -17.31 9.10
N THR A 35 43.95 -18.27 9.72
CA THR A 35 44.60 -19.52 10.13
C THR A 35 44.72 -20.40 8.89
N VAL A 36 45.94 -20.84 8.54
CA VAL A 36 46.17 -21.83 7.48
C VAL A 36 47.06 -22.93 8.05
N ASN A 37 46.46 -24.08 8.30
CA ASN A 37 47.16 -25.27 8.77
C ASN A 37 47.36 -26.23 7.60
N VAL A 38 48.58 -26.74 7.46
CA VAL A 38 48.94 -27.65 6.37
C VAL A 38 49.50 -28.94 6.97
N TYR A 39 48.95 -30.07 6.53
CA TYR A 39 49.35 -31.41 6.98
C TYR A 39 49.63 -32.30 5.78
N GLN A 40 50.57 -33.22 5.91
CA GLN A 40 50.79 -34.25 4.91
C GLN A 40 50.22 -35.58 5.37
N GLN A 41 49.38 -36.20 4.54
CA GLN A 41 48.42 -37.22 5.01
C GLN A 41 48.92 -38.68 4.97
N ASN A 42 49.95 -39.03 4.20
CA ASN A 42 50.41 -40.41 4.05
C ASN A 42 51.87 -40.61 4.50
N ALA A 43 52.22 -41.84 4.87
CA ALA A 43 53.56 -42.22 5.32
C ALA A 43 54.68 -41.96 4.29
N ASN A 44 54.30 -41.67 3.04
CA ASN A 44 55.23 -41.36 1.93
C ASN A 44 55.28 -39.87 1.54
N GLY A 45 54.56 -38.97 2.24
CA GLY A 45 54.71 -37.50 2.12
C GLY A 45 54.05 -36.80 0.92
N TYR A 46 53.40 -37.53 0.01
CA TYR A 46 52.94 -37.00 -1.28
C TYR A 46 51.53 -36.39 -1.30
N ALA A 47 50.80 -36.40 -0.19
CA ALA A 47 49.47 -35.79 -0.09
C ALA A 47 49.50 -34.50 0.75
N LEU A 48 48.75 -33.49 0.34
CA LEU A 48 48.64 -32.20 1.02
C LEU A 48 47.21 -31.99 1.53
N SER A 49 47.08 -31.63 2.79
CA SER A 49 45.82 -31.21 3.42
C SER A 49 45.98 -29.77 3.89
N MET A 50 45.05 -28.90 3.50
CA MET A 50 45.03 -27.51 3.97
C MET A 50 43.70 -27.21 4.63
N MET A 51 43.78 -26.64 5.82
CA MET A 51 42.64 -26.17 6.60
C MET A 51 42.80 -24.68 6.81
N ALA A 52 41.87 -23.89 6.26
CA ALA A 52 41.88 -22.45 6.33
C ALA A 52 40.64 -21.91 7.06
N SER A 53 40.80 -20.90 7.91
CA SER A 53 39.67 -20.28 8.58
C SER A 53 39.84 -18.79 8.81
N THR A 54 38.69 -18.10 8.80
CA THR A 54 38.50 -16.70 9.18
C THR A 54 37.38 -16.62 10.22
N THR A 55 37.12 -15.43 10.76
CA THR A 55 35.97 -15.23 11.65
C THR A 55 34.67 -15.59 10.90
N GLY A 56 34.06 -16.73 11.26
CA GLY A 56 32.76 -17.18 10.73
C GLY A 56 32.78 -18.21 9.61
N HIS A 57 33.94 -18.51 8.99
CA HIS A 57 34.03 -19.46 7.86
C HIS A 57 35.26 -20.37 7.97
N HIS A 58 35.09 -21.63 7.58
CA HIS A 58 36.14 -22.63 7.54
C HIS A 58 36.12 -23.40 6.22
N HIS A 59 37.29 -23.54 5.60
CA HIS A 59 37.47 -24.29 4.36
C HIS A 59 38.58 -25.34 4.54
N ASN A 60 38.36 -26.51 3.95
CA ASN A 60 39.32 -27.59 3.97
C ASN A 60 39.51 -28.15 2.56
N LEU A 61 40.75 -28.51 2.23
CA LEU A 61 41.06 -29.24 1.01
C LEU A 61 42.04 -30.37 1.30
N ASN A 62 41.93 -31.45 0.54
CA ASN A 62 42.87 -32.56 0.56
C ASN A 62 43.20 -32.93 -0.89
N VAL A 63 44.47 -32.98 -1.23
CA VAL A 63 44.94 -33.32 -2.57
C VAL A 63 46.02 -34.39 -2.50
N SER A 64 45.89 -35.43 -3.32
CA SER A 64 46.87 -36.51 -3.43
C SER A 64 47.04 -36.97 -4.88
N PRO A 65 48.28 -37.19 -5.35
CA PRO A 65 48.54 -37.72 -6.69
C PRO A 65 48.08 -39.18 -6.80
N PRO A 66 48.04 -39.75 -8.02
CA PRO A 66 47.84 -41.18 -8.21
C PRO A 66 48.80 -42.05 -7.39
N ASN A 67 48.37 -43.22 -6.95
CA ASN A 67 49.17 -44.12 -6.12
C ASN A 67 50.54 -44.40 -6.74
N GLY A 68 51.59 -44.28 -5.93
CA GLY A 68 52.97 -44.53 -6.35
C GLY A 68 53.58 -43.44 -7.24
N THR A 69 52.88 -42.31 -7.46
CA THR A 69 53.38 -41.19 -8.28
C THR A 69 53.62 -39.93 -7.44
N ARG A 70 54.32 -38.94 -8.02
CA ARG A 70 54.50 -37.59 -7.49
C ARG A 70 53.90 -36.57 -8.46
N PHE A 71 53.57 -35.38 -7.96
CA PHE A 71 53.21 -34.27 -8.84
C PHE A 71 54.46 -33.72 -9.54
N GLU A 72 54.29 -33.32 -10.79
CA GLU A 72 55.32 -32.71 -11.62
C GLU A 72 54.88 -31.30 -11.98
N ALA A 73 55.78 -30.33 -11.84
CA ALA A 73 55.52 -28.95 -12.24
C ALA A 73 55.28 -28.85 -13.76
N GLY A 74 54.33 -28.00 -14.17
CA GLY A 74 53.93 -27.80 -15.56
C GLY A 74 52.94 -28.84 -16.10
N ARG A 75 52.39 -29.71 -15.24
CA ARG A 75 51.48 -30.79 -15.65
C ARG A 75 50.07 -30.59 -15.11
N ALA A 76 49.09 -30.83 -15.98
CA ALA A 76 47.67 -30.90 -15.63
C ALA A 76 47.29 -32.34 -15.25
N TYR A 77 46.59 -32.48 -14.12
CA TYR A 77 46.10 -33.76 -13.63
C TYR A 77 44.57 -33.78 -13.61
N PRO A 78 43.93 -34.83 -14.16
CA PRO A 78 42.51 -35.04 -13.92
C PRO A 78 42.31 -35.32 -12.43
N ALA A 79 41.26 -34.74 -11.86
CA ALA A 79 40.92 -34.84 -10.45
C ALA A 79 39.51 -35.38 -10.24
N LYS A 80 39.31 -36.12 -9.15
CA LYS A 80 38.00 -36.55 -8.63
C LYS A 80 37.99 -36.46 -7.10
N THR A 81 36.81 -36.38 -6.50
CA THR A 81 36.70 -36.52 -5.03
C THR A 81 36.70 -38.00 -4.64
N GLY A 82 37.11 -38.29 -3.41
CA GLY A 82 37.15 -39.66 -2.91
C GLY A 82 37.76 -39.79 -1.52
N PHE A 83 37.37 -40.85 -0.81
CA PHE A 83 37.90 -41.16 0.52
C PHE A 83 39.26 -41.89 0.49
N TYR A 84 39.59 -42.52 -0.65
CA TYR A 84 40.82 -43.29 -0.84
C TYR A 84 41.55 -42.84 -2.09
N THR A 85 42.87 -42.93 -2.07
CA THR A 85 43.74 -42.67 -3.21
C THR A 85 43.46 -43.63 -4.37
N SER A 86 43.76 -43.21 -5.59
CA SER A 86 43.44 -43.96 -6.83
C SER A 86 44.70 -44.23 -7.63
N ASP A 87 44.75 -45.34 -8.37
CA ASP A 87 45.95 -45.68 -9.17
C ASP A 87 46.11 -44.84 -10.45
N SER A 88 45.06 -44.16 -10.91
CA SER A 88 44.99 -43.54 -12.24
C SER A 88 44.59 -42.07 -12.27
N VAL A 89 44.18 -41.48 -11.14
CA VAL A 89 43.63 -40.11 -11.08
C VAL A 89 43.93 -39.46 -9.74
N THR A 90 44.10 -38.14 -9.75
CA THR A 90 44.30 -37.35 -8.53
C THR A 90 43.02 -37.34 -7.70
N ILE A 91 43.16 -37.56 -6.39
CA ILE A 91 42.07 -37.31 -5.45
C ILE A 91 42.18 -35.87 -4.96
N PHE A 92 41.11 -35.10 -5.14
CA PHE A 92 41.00 -33.72 -4.70
C PHE A 92 39.65 -33.53 -4.00
N ASN A 93 39.68 -33.31 -2.71
CA ASN A 93 38.54 -33.01 -1.88
C ASN A 93 38.59 -31.54 -1.47
N ILE A 94 37.46 -30.85 -1.55
CA ILE A 94 37.32 -29.44 -1.17
C ILE A 94 35.93 -29.24 -0.55
N GLY A 95 35.91 -28.55 0.58
CA GLY A 95 34.68 -28.16 1.26
C GLY A 95 34.88 -26.92 2.13
N GLY A 96 33.76 -26.40 2.61
CA GLY A 96 33.68 -25.33 3.58
C GLY A 96 32.33 -25.29 4.27
N ASP A 97 32.33 -24.97 5.56
CA ASP A 97 31.13 -24.86 6.41
C ASP A 97 30.14 -26.04 6.30
N GLY A 98 30.66 -27.26 6.13
CA GLY A 98 29.86 -28.48 6.01
C GLY A 98 29.25 -28.75 4.63
N GLN A 99 29.59 -27.95 3.61
CA GLN A 99 29.25 -28.19 2.21
C GLN A 99 30.49 -28.27 1.35
N GLY A 100 30.39 -28.84 0.15
CA GLY A 100 31.52 -28.98 -0.75
C GLY A 100 31.35 -30.10 -1.74
N CYS A 101 32.47 -30.50 -2.34
CA CYS A 101 32.49 -31.52 -3.39
C CYS A 101 32.60 -32.94 -2.81
N GLU A 102 32.83 -33.06 -1.50
CA GLU A 102 32.90 -34.32 -0.78
C GLU A 102 31.51 -34.97 -0.70
N GLY A 103 31.32 -36.13 -1.35
CA GLY A 103 30.07 -36.91 -1.29
C GLY A 103 29.12 -36.78 -2.50
N ALA A 104 29.45 -35.99 -3.51
CA ALA A 104 28.63 -35.85 -4.72
C ALA A 104 28.94 -36.92 -5.77
N ALA A 105 27.89 -37.53 -6.34
CA ALA A 105 27.97 -38.78 -7.12
C ALA A 105 28.69 -38.67 -8.48
N ALA A 106 28.94 -37.45 -8.98
CA ALA A 106 29.63 -37.20 -10.24
C ALA A 106 30.57 -36.00 -10.09
N THR A 107 31.72 -36.22 -9.43
CA THR A 107 32.74 -35.18 -9.26
C THR A 107 33.93 -35.40 -10.18
N SER A 108 34.20 -34.44 -11.06
CA SER A 108 35.37 -34.42 -11.93
C SER A 108 35.98 -33.02 -11.98
N GLY A 109 37.27 -32.93 -12.24
CA GLY A 109 37.96 -31.66 -12.26
C GLY A 109 39.36 -31.75 -12.80
N THR A 110 40.07 -30.65 -12.65
CA THR A 110 41.46 -30.49 -13.07
C THR A 110 42.26 -29.82 -11.97
N LEU A 111 43.51 -30.26 -11.81
CA LEU A 111 44.52 -29.66 -10.97
C LEU A 111 45.73 -29.37 -11.85
N ASN A 112 46.05 -28.10 -12.04
CA ASN A 112 47.20 -27.67 -12.84
C ASN A 112 48.34 -27.34 -11.88
N VAL A 113 49.39 -28.16 -11.87
CA VAL A 113 50.51 -28.01 -10.93
C VAL A 113 51.57 -27.10 -11.53
N HIS A 114 51.90 -26.03 -10.82
CA HIS A 114 52.90 -25.03 -11.22
C HIS A 114 54.24 -25.22 -10.50
N GLU A 115 54.20 -25.72 -9.27
CA GLU A 115 55.38 -26.01 -8.45
C GLU A 115 55.11 -27.26 -7.62
N ALA A 116 56.09 -28.16 -7.57
CA ALA A 116 56.10 -29.32 -6.68
C ALA A 116 57.55 -29.63 -6.33
N VAL A 117 57.95 -29.28 -5.11
CA VAL A 117 59.30 -29.52 -4.58
C VAL A 117 59.19 -30.44 -3.38
N TYR A 118 60.09 -31.43 -3.31
CA TYR A 118 60.08 -32.47 -2.32
C TYR A 118 61.38 -32.50 -1.51
N ASP A 119 61.30 -32.91 -0.26
CA ASP A 119 62.44 -33.41 0.49
C ASP A 119 62.66 -34.89 0.11
N GLU A 120 63.76 -35.17 -0.58
CA GLU A 120 64.07 -36.51 -1.08
C GLU A 120 64.32 -37.54 0.02
N SER A 121 64.59 -37.11 1.26
CA SER A 121 64.83 -38.02 2.38
C SER A 121 63.55 -38.64 2.96
N ASN A 122 62.41 -37.96 2.80
CA ASN A 122 61.15 -38.32 3.45
C ASN A 122 59.92 -38.23 2.52
N GLY A 123 60.09 -37.75 1.28
CA GLY A 123 59.05 -37.64 0.26
C GLY A 123 58.06 -36.48 0.49
N GLN A 124 58.29 -35.64 1.50
CA GLN A 124 57.40 -34.56 1.89
C GLN A 124 57.50 -33.36 0.95
N PHE A 125 56.40 -32.68 0.67
CA PHE A 125 56.45 -31.37 0.01
C PHE A 125 57.22 -30.34 0.86
N THR A 126 58.12 -29.61 0.22
CA THR A 126 58.76 -28.40 0.75
C THR A 126 58.27 -27.13 0.04
N ALA A 127 57.68 -27.27 -1.15
CA ALA A 127 56.89 -26.23 -1.81
C ALA A 127 55.85 -26.86 -2.75
N PHE A 128 54.67 -26.26 -2.87
CA PHE A 128 53.61 -26.68 -3.78
C PHE A 128 52.76 -25.50 -4.25
N ALA A 129 52.47 -25.44 -5.56
CA ALA A 129 51.56 -24.47 -6.14
C ALA A 129 50.70 -25.12 -7.23
N ALA A 130 49.41 -24.84 -7.19
CA ALA A 130 48.47 -25.31 -8.22
C ALA A 130 47.26 -24.38 -8.33
N ASP A 131 46.60 -24.40 -9.49
CA ASP A 131 45.20 -23.99 -9.61
C ASP A 131 44.29 -25.20 -9.81
N TYR A 132 43.04 -25.08 -9.41
CA TYR A 132 42.08 -26.17 -9.49
C TYR A 132 40.71 -25.69 -9.98
N SER A 133 40.00 -26.62 -10.62
CA SER A 133 38.59 -26.46 -10.98
C SER A 133 37.89 -27.81 -10.84
N MET A 134 36.94 -27.88 -9.92
CA MET A 134 36.14 -29.06 -9.59
C MET A 134 34.68 -28.83 -9.96
N GLN A 135 34.09 -29.76 -10.68
CA GLN A 135 32.66 -29.85 -10.98
C GLN A 135 32.07 -30.90 -10.03
N CYS A 136 31.18 -30.48 -9.13
CA CYS A 136 30.85 -31.29 -7.96
C CYS A 136 29.52 -32.02 -8.09
N ASP A 137 28.51 -31.42 -8.73
CA ASP A 137 27.24 -32.10 -9.04
C ASP A 137 26.85 -31.88 -10.51
N GLY A 138 27.32 -32.77 -11.40
CA GLY A 138 26.89 -32.94 -12.79
C GLY A 138 27.18 -31.76 -13.73
N THR A 139 26.67 -30.56 -13.42
CA THR A 139 26.93 -29.27 -14.09
C THR A 139 26.65 -28.01 -13.23
N ARG A 140 26.00 -28.11 -12.05
CA ARG A 140 25.48 -26.92 -11.33
C ARG A 140 26.41 -26.34 -10.28
N GLN A 141 27.20 -27.20 -9.64
CA GLN A 141 28.08 -26.84 -8.54
C GLN A 141 29.54 -26.87 -8.97
N VAL A 142 30.25 -25.76 -8.75
CA VAL A 142 31.65 -25.60 -9.15
C VAL A 142 32.47 -25.01 -8.01
N ALA A 143 33.66 -25.58 -7.78
CA ALA A 143 34.66 -25.06 -6.86
C ALA A 143 35.96 -24.80 -7.61
N LYS A 144 36.48 -23.57 -7.60
CA LYS A 144 37.74 -23.20 -8.25
C LYS A 144 38.65 -22.42 -7.31
N GLY A 145 39.92 -22.35 -7.62
CA GLY A 145 40.83 -21.50 -6.86
C GLY A 145 42.29 -21.86 -7.05
N GLU A 146 43.10 -21.35 -6.13
CA GLU A 146 44.55 -21.47 -6.17
C GLU A 146 45.10 -21.93 -4.81
N ILE A 147 46.11 -22.79 -4.86
CA ILE A 147 46.82 -23.34 -3.71
C ILE A 147 48.25 -22.82 -3.74
N ARG A 148 48.72 -22.31 -2.60
CA ARG A 148 50.14 -22.01 -2.35
C ARG A 148 50.55 -22.62 -1.02
N PHE A 149 51.60 -23.41 -1.02
CA PHE A 149 52.26 -23.94 0.17
C PHE A 149 53.76 -23.72 0.04
N GLN A 150 54.31 -22.81 0.85
CA GLN A 150 55.72 -22.43 0.84
C GLN A 150 56.25 -22.08 -0.56
N SER A 151 55.38 -21.54 -1.42
CA SER A 151 55.66 -21.34 -2.84
C SER A 151 56.31 -20.00 -3.12
N SER A 152 57.20 -19.95 -4.11
CA SER A 152 57.70 -18.68 -4.65
C SER A 152 56.78 -18.03 -5.70
N ILE A 153 55.77 -18.77 -6.17
CA ILE A 153 54.88 -18.36 -7.25
C ILE A 153 53.75 -17.48 -6.70
N GLY A 154 53.61 -16.28 -7.26
CA GLY A 154 52.50 -15.37 -6.93
C GLY A 154 51.12 -15.94 -7.26
N TYR A 155 50.06 -15.40 -6.69
CA TYR A 155 48.68 -15.85 -6.89
C TYR A 155 47.72 -14.67 -6.98
N GLN A 156 46.58 -14.87 -7.63
CA GLN A 156 45.47 -13.93 -7.61
C GLN A 156 44.44 -14.38 -6.58
N ALA A 157 43.92 -13.44 -5.82
CA ALA A 157 42.85 -13.73 -4.87
C ALA A 157 42.11 -12.44 -4.56
N THR A 158 40.79 -12.55 -4.50
CA THR A 158 39.90 -11.45 -4.13
C THR A 158 39.10 -11.83 -2.90
N ASP A 159 39.11 -10.94 -1.90
CA ASP A 159 38.35 -11.13 -0.67
C ASP A 159 36.99 -10.47 -0.77
N SER A 160 36.06 -11.17 -0.14
CA SER A 160 34.65 -11.09 -0.36
C SER A 160 34.00 -11.49 0.96
N ARG A 161 34.29 -10.71 2.01
CA ARG A 161 33.90 -11.01 3.39
C ARG A 161 32.39 -11.20 3.58
N ASP A 162 31.61 -10.47 2.80
CA ASP A 162 30.14 -10.50 2.84
C ASP A 162 29.60 -11.14 1.58
N TYR A 163 29.51 -12.47 1.53
CA TYR A 163 28.99 -13.19 0.36
C TYR A 163 27.46 -13.02 0.17
N ARG A 164 26.76 -12.58 1.22
CA ARG A 164 25.35 -12.16 1.21
C ARG A 164 25.21 -10.69 1.59
N LEU A 165 24.44 -9.95 0.79
CA LEU A 165 24.06 -8.57 1.08
C LEU A 165 22.56 -8.50 1.35
N GLN A 166 22.21 -8.23 2.61
CA GLN A 166 20.83 -8.16 3.06
C GLN A 166 20.40 -6.70 3.20
N PHE A 167 19.46 -6.27 2.36
CA PHE A 167 18.91 -4.92 2.43
C PHE A 167 17.78 -4.79 3.47
N GLY A 168 17.33 -5.90 4.06
CA GLY A 168 16.21 -5.91 4.99
C GLY A 168 14.89 -5.54 4.32
N ARG A 169 13.97 -4.95 5.09
CA ARG A 169 12.64 -4.56 4.62
C ARG A 169 12.71 -3.32 3.73
N GLN A 170 12.16 -3.42 2.53
CA GLN A 170 12.15 -2.35 1.54
C GLN A 170 10.71 -2.04 1.10
N PRO A 171 10.33 -0.75 1.01
CA PRO A 171 9.03 -0.37 0.48
C PRO A 171 8.88 -0.84 -0.98
N ALA A 172 7.81 -1.55 -1.31
CA ALA A 172 7.55 -1.96 -2.68
C ALA A 172 7.39 -0.74 -3.60
N GLU A 173 7.96 -0.83 -4.81
CA GLU A 173 7.93 0.19 -5.86
C GLU A 173 8.62 1.52 -5.51
N GLN A 174 9.30 1.59 -4.36
CA GLN A 174 10.08 2.74 -3.95
C GLN A 174 11.57 2.39 -3.89
N GLN A 175 12.41 3.38 -4.21
CA GLN A 175 13.85 3.22 -4.15
C GLN A 175 14.29 3.12 -2.68
N GLY A 176 15.01 2.05 -2.35
CA GLY A 176 15.55 1.83 -1.02
C GLY A 176 16.95 2.42 -0.82
N THR A 177 17.52 2.20 0.36
CA THR A 177 18.86 2.71 0.71
C THR A 177 19.95 1.94 -0.05
N PRO A 178 20.83 2.63 -0.81
CA PRO A 178 21.96 1.98 -1.47
C PRO A 178 22.95 1.37 -0.48
N MET A 179 23.57 0.25 -0.85
CA MET A 179 24.65 -0.38 -0.11
C MET A 179 25.90 -0.53 -0.97
N GLU A 180 27.07 -0.31 -0.37
CA GLU A 180 28.35 -0.58 -1.02
C GLU A 180 28.78 -2.03 -0.84
N VAL A 181 29.32 -2.61 -1.91
CA VAL A 181 29.90 -3.94 -1.97
C VAL A 181 31.40 -3.77 -2.24
N PRO A 182 32.23 -3.78 -1.19
CA PRO A 182 33.67 -3.66 -1.36
C PRO A 182 34.26 -4.95 -1.94
N VAL A 183 35.25 -4.78 -2.81
CA VAL A 183 36.09 -5.85 -3.35
C VAL A 183 37.54 -5.48 -3.08
N GLU A 184 38.27 -6.37 -2.41
CA GLU A 184 39.68 -6.18 -2.05
C GLU A 184 40.54 -7.23 -2.74
N VAL A 185 41.68 -6.81 -3.29
CA VAL A 185 42.68 -7.75 -3.82
C VAL A 185 43.58 -8.22 -2.69
N ASN A 186 43.55 -9.51 -2.41
CA ASN A 186 44.40 -10.16 -1.41
C ASN A 186 45.49 -11.05 -2.03
N GLY A 187 45.48 -11.21 -3.35
CA GLY A 187 46.54 -11.88 -4.12
C GLY A 187 47.80 -11.03 -4.23
N THR A 188 48.94 -11.70 -4.37
CA THR A 188 50.23 -11.05 -4.59
C THR A 188 50.41 -10.58 -6.03
N LEU A 189 49.64 -11.16 -6.97
CA LEU A 189 49.52 -10.70 -8.34
C LEU A 189 48.34 -9.72 -8.48
N PRO A 190 48.46 -8.67 -9.32
CA PRO A 190 47.34 -7.78 -9.60
C PRO A 190 46.14 -8.51 -10.22
N THR A 191 44.93 -8.01 -10.00
CA THR A 191 43.67 -8.52 -10.57
C THR A 191 42.97 -7.43 -11.35
N THR A 192 42.55 -7.74 -12.57
CA THR A 192 41.80 -6.83 -13.45
C THR A 192 40.32 -7.17 -13.42
N PHE A 193 39.48 -6.17 -13.17
CA PHE A 193 38.03 -6.35 -13.07
C PHE A 193 37.32 -5.96 -14.37
N GLY A 194 36.43 -6.85 -14.81
CA GLY A 194 35.59 -6.66 -16.00
C GLY A 194 34.21 -6.10 -15.65
N ALA A 195 33.22 -6.41 -16.50
CA ALA A 195 31.85 -5.92 -16.34
C ALA A 195 31.18 -6.48 -15.07
N ALA A 196 30.31 -5.66 -14.48
CA ALA A 196 29.43 -6.07 -13.40
C ALA A 196 27.99 -6.28 -13.93
N SER A 197 27.30 -7.31 -13.43
CA SER A 197 25.95 -7.67 -13.85
C SER A 197 25.10 -8.22 -12.70
N LEU A 198 23.78 -8.15 -12.87
CA LEU A 198 22.78 -8.72 -11.97
C LEU A 198 22.04 -9.85 -12.70
N SER A 199 21.74 -10.93 -11.98
CA SER A 199 21.03 -12.11 -12.48
C SER A 199 20.23 -12.77 -11.35
N GLY A 200 19.59 -13.91 -11.60
CA GLY A 200 18.85 -14.67 -10.58
C GLY A 200 17.34 -14.50 -10.69
N ALA A 201 16.62 -14.71 -9.59
CA ALA A 201 15.16 -14.76 -9.57
C ALA A 201 14.50 -13.38 -9.71
N ASN A 202 15.08 -12.36 -9.07
CA ASN A 202 14.53 -11.01 -9.02
C ASN A 202 15.61 -9.94 -9.34
N PRO A 203 16.30 -10.00 -10.49
CA PRO A 203 17.38 -9.07 -10.81
C PRO A 203 16.88 -7.61 -10.89
N ASP A 204 15.64 -7.40 -11.35
CA ASP A 204 15.03 -6.07 -11.49
C ASP A 204 14.75 -5.41 -10.13
N ALA A 205 14.78 -6.17 -9.03
CA ALA A 205 14.65 -5.64 -7.69
C ALA A 205 15.91 -4.93 -7.16
N PHE A 206 16.99 -4.94 -7.95
CA PHE A 206 18.28 -4.37 -7.61
C PHE A 206 18.87 -3.63 -8.81
N ARG A 207 19.65 -2.59 -8.56
CA ARG A 207 20.34 -1.84 -9.61
C ARG A 207 21.76 -1.50 -9.20
N ILE A 208 22.73 -1.74 -10.07
CA ILE A 208 24.09 -1.23 -9.91
C ILE A 208 24.05 0.26 -10.23
N THR A 209 24.22 1.08 -9.21
CA THR A 209 24.14 2.55 -9.25
C THR A 209 25.50 3.24 -9.13
N GLY A 210 26.52 2.51 -8.70
CA GLY A 210 27.91 2.96 -8.66
C GLY A 210 28.84 1.80 -8.97
N ASN A 211 29.94 2.06 -9.66
CA ASN A 211 30.93 1.05 -10.01
C ASN A 211 32.31 1.69 -10.17
N THR A 212 33.21 1.35 -9.26
CA THR A 212 34.62 1.79 -9.29
C THR A 212 35.56 0.63 -9.61
N CYS A 213 35.03 -0.55 -9.94
CA CYS A 213 35.81 -1.76 -10.20
C CYS A 213 36.09 -1.96 -11.69
N THR A 214 35.06 -1.89 -12.54
CA THR A 214 35.17 -2.27 -13.96
C THR A 214 36.22 -1.45 -14.70
N GLY A 215 37.14 -2.15 -15.37
CA GLY A 215 38.24 -1.57 -16.15
C GLY A 215 39.50 -1.26 -15.33
N ASN A 216 39.47 -1.45 -14.02
CA ASN A 216 40.62 -1.19 -13.15
C ASN A 216 41.39 -2.48 -12.86
N THR A 217 42.72 -2.37 -12.85
CA THR A 217 43.63 -3.38 -12.32
C THR A 217 44.08 -2.94 -10.93
N LEU A 218 43.78 -3.77 -9.93
CA LEU A 218 44.11 -3.50 -8.54
C LEU A 218 45.22 -4.43 -8.05
N SER A 219 46.11 -3.88 -7.25
CA SER A 219 47.19 -4.59 -6.57
C SER A 219 46.81 -4.93 -5.13
N TYR A 220 47.64 -5.73 -4.46
CA TYR A 220 47.43 -6.17 -3.08
C TYR A 220 47.00 -5.03 -2.14
N GLY A 221 45.95 -5.28 -1.35
CA GLY A 221 45.36 -4.36 -0.39
C GLY A 221 44.59 -3.18 -0.99
N GLN A 222 44.55 -3.02 -2.32
CA GLN A 222 43.70 -2.04 -2.96
C GLN A 222 42.25 -2.53 -3.03
N LYS A 223 41.33 -1.56 -3.04
CA LYS A 223 39.89 -1.79 -3.02
C LYS A 223 39.20 -1.05 -4.15
N CYS A 224 38.13 -1.65 -4.64
CA CYS A 224 37.08 -0.95 -5.35
C CYS A 224 35.74 -1.32 -4.71
N ALA A 225 34.67 -0.68 -5.16
CA ALA A 225 33.32 -0.95 -4.71
C ALA A 225 32.31 -0.86 -5.85
N LEU A 226 31.29 -1.70 -5.74
CA LEU A 226 30.02 -1.56 -6.45
C LEU A 226 28.99 -0.96 -5.48
N THR A 227 28.13 -0.05 -5.93
CA THR A 227 27.01 0.46 -5.14
C THR A 227 25.73 -0.12 -5.72
N VAL A 228 25.00 -0.90 -4.91
CA VAL A 228 23.74 -1.52 -5.31
C VAL A 228 22.59 -0.82 -4.60
N THR A 229 21.60 -0.37 -5.35
CA THR A 229 20.36 0.21 -4.82
C THR A 229 19.21 -0.78 -4.99
N PRO A 230 18.46 -1.11 -3.92
CA PRO A 230 17.30 -1.99 -4.02
C PRO A 230 16.04 -1.20 -4.44
N THR A 231 15.11 -1.87 -5.10
CA THR A 231 13.74 -1.39 -5.35
C THR A 231 12.85 -2.61 -5.38
N ALA A 232 12.13 -2.87 -4.29
CA ALA A 232 11.32 -4.09 -4.20
C ALA A 232 10.23 -4.10 -5.30
N THR A 233 10.25 -5.11 -6.17
CA THR A 233 9.31 -5.25 -7.30
C THR A 233 8.03 -6.00 -6.95
N ALA A 234 8.01 -6.65 -5.78
CA ALA A 234 6.87 -7.39 -5.23
C ALA A 234 6.89 -7.35 -3.70
N PHE A 235 5.85 -7.88 -3.06
CA PHE A 235 5.86 -8.17 -1.63
C PHE A 235 6.57 -9.48 -1.33
N GLY A 236 7.14 -9.60 -0.13
CA GLY A 236 7.87 -10.78 0.31
C GLY A 236 9.34 -10.81 -0.13
N GLU A 237 9.99 -11.94 0.13
CA GLU A 237 11.43 -12.12 -0.12
C GLU A 237 11.75 -12.09 -1.62
N GLN A 238 12.77 -11.32 -1.98
CA GLN A 238 13.31 -11.23 -3.34
C GLN A 238 14.82 -11.38 -3.30
N THR A 239 15.36 -12.11 -4.27
CA THR A 239 16.80 -12.41 -4.34
C THR A 239 17.37 -12.21 -5.73
N ALA A 240 18.64 -11.81 -5.80
CA ALA A 240 19.40 -11.69 -7.03
C ALA A 240 20.87 -12.06 -6.81
N VAL A 241 21.62 -12.26 -7.88
CA VAL A 241 23.06 -12.51 -7.84
C VAL A 241 23.79 -11.39 -8.56
N LEU A 242 24.62 -10.65 -7.81
CA LEU A 242 25.59 -9.71 -8.33
C LEU A 242 26.84 -10.47 -8.77
N THR A 243 27.32 -10.20 -9.97
CA THR A 243 28.55 -10.79 -10.54
C THR A 243 29.45 -9.67 -11.02
N LEU A 244 30.71 -9.68 -10.62
CA LEU A 244 31.78 -8.83 -11.14
C LEU A 244 32.82 -9.74 -11.78
N LEU A 245 33.06 -9.62 -13.08
CA LEU A 245 34.07 -10.44 -13.76
C LEU A 245 35.48 -10.06 -13.27
N GLU A 246 36.37 -11.04 -13.19
CA GLU A 246 37.79 -10.84 -12.90
C GLU A 246 38.65 -11.80 -13.74
N ASP A 247 39.95 -11.49 -13.88
CA ASP A 247 40.91 -12.27 -14.67
C ASP A 247 41.58 -13.42 -13.90
N SER A 248 41.12 -13.69 -12.67
CA SER A 248 41.61 -14.80 -11.84
C SER A 248 41.02 -16.17 -12.25
N VAL A 249 41.53 -17.24 -11.64
CA VAL A 249 40.97 -18.60 -11.75
C VAL A 249 39.50 -18.68 -11.30
N ALA A 250 39.09 -17.84 -10.34
CA ALA A 250 37.69 -17.75 -9.93
C ALA A 250 36.81 -17.15 -11.04
N GLY A 251 37.37 -16.28 -11.89
CA GLY A 251 36.73 -15.66 -13.06
C GLY A 251 35.65 -14.63 -12.72
N SER A 252 35.15 -14.60 -11.49
CA SER A 252 34.22 -13.59 -11.02
C SER A 252 34.19 -13.50 -9.50
N VAL A 253 33.80 -12.33 -8.99
CA VAL A 253 33.34 -12.10 -7.62
C VAL A 253 31.80 -12.12 -7.63
N ARG A 254 31.18 -12.94 -6.77
CA ARG A 254 29.72 -13.11 -6.72
C ARG A 254 29.12 -12.77 -5.36
N ARG A 255 27.91 -12.21 -5.33
CA ARG A 255 27.13 -11.95 -4.11
C ARG A 255 25.68 -12.33 -4.29
N LEU A 256 25.10 -12.99 -3.29
CA LEU A 256 23.65 -13.14 -3.19
C LEU A 256 23.09 -11.88 -2.52
N LEU A 257 22.16 -11.22 -3.21
CA LEU A 257 21.42 -10.07 -2.71
C LEU A 257 20.07 -10.55 -2.21
N SER A 258 19.60 -10.01 -1.08
CA SER A 258 18.22 -10.24 -0.64
C SER A 258 17.57 -9.00 -0.03
N LEU A 259 16.26 -8.89 -0.22
CA LEU A 259 15.40 -7.90 0.42
C LEU A 259 14.03 -8.53 0.73
N GLU A 260 13.28 -7.90 1.62
CA GLU A 260 11.87 -8.23 1.87
C GLU A 260 10.99 -7.03 1.49
N GLY A 261 10.20 -7.19 0.42
CA GLY A 261 9.28 -6.15 -0.03
C GLY A 261 8.04 -6.05 0.88
N TYR A 262 7.64 -4.84 1.26
CA TYR A 262 6.41 -4.61 2.02
C TYR A 262 5.56 -3.48 1.44
N ASP A 263 4.28 -3.49 1.79
CA ASP A 263 3.35 -2.44 1.39
C ASP A 263 3.63 -1.15 2.16
N ALA A 264 4.24 -0.18 1.49
CA ALA A 264 4.55 1.13 2.04
C ALA A 264 3.39 2.13 1.94
N ARG A 265 2.23 1.69 1.41
CA ARG A 265 1.01 2.48 1.43
C ARG A 265 0.69 2.79 2.89
N THR A 266 0.83 4.06 3.27
CA THR A 266 0.21 4.55 4.49
C THR A 266 -1.29 4.36 4.37
N ASP A 267 -1.96 4.09 5.48
CA ASP A 267 -3.43 4.13 5.54
C ASP A 267 -3.99 5.57 5.53
N GLU A 268 -3.14 6.58 5.27
CA GLU A 268 -3.52 7.98 5.30
C GLU A 268 -4.69 8.24 4.34
N GLY A 269 -5.70 8.96 4.81
CA GLY A 269 -6.89 9.24 4.00
C GLY A 269 -7.76 8.01 3.68
N THR A 270 -7.46 6.83 4.23
CA THR A 270 -8.36 5.66 4.14
C THR A 270 -9.48 5.76 5.18
N TYR A 271 -10.67 5.29 4.82
CA TYR A 271 -11.89 5.35 5.63
C TYR A 271 -12.11 4.10 6.45
N TYR A 272 -12.35 4.26 7.74
CA TYR A 272 -12.72 3.17 8.64
C TYR A 272 -14.18 3.31 9.04
N PRO A 273 -15.08 2.47 8.48
CA PRO A 273 -16.47 2.49 8.87
C PRO A 273 -16.62 1.99 10.31
N LEU A 274 -17.50 2.62 11.07
CA LEU A 274 -17.83 2.25 12.44
C LEU A 274 -19.31 1.88 12.53
N ALA A 275 -19.66 1.05 13.52
CA ALA A 275 -21.05 0.92 13.93
C ALA A 275 -21.54 2.29 14.43
N PRO A 276 -22.63 2.86 13.88
CA PRO A 276 -23.10 4.17 14.26
C PRO A 276 -23.26 4.31 15.78
N THR A 277 -22.59 5.31 16.37
CA THR A 277 -22.55 5.48 17.83
C THR A 277 -22.83 6.92 18.22
N ARG A 278 -23.82 7.13 19.09
CA ARG A 278 -24.11 8.47 19.63
C ARG A 278 -23.00 8.95 20.56
N VAL A 279 -22.45 10.13 20.28
CA VAL A 279 -21.37 10.76 21.06
C VAL A 279 -21.75 12.11 21.65
N LEU A 280 -22.86 12.70 21.19
CA LEU A 280 -23.40 13.95 21.71
C LEU A 280 -24.92 13.84 21.81
N ASP A 281 -25.47 14.24 22.95
CA ASP A 281 -26.88 14.57 23.12
C ASP A 281 -27.05 15.62 24.22
N THR A 282 -27.28 16.85 23.79
CA THR A 282 -27.43 18.00 24.69
C THR A 282 -28.73 18.00 25.49
N ARG A 283 -29.65 17.04 25.27
CA ARG A 283 -30.85 16.87 26.10
C ARG A 283 -30.53 16.04 27.35
N SER A 284 -29.70 15.01 27.20
CA SER A 284 -29.30 14.11 28.29
C SER A 284 -27.98 14.51 28.97
N GLY A 285 -27.20 15.40 28.34
CA GLY A 285 -25.88 15.77 28.83
C GLY A 285 -24.77 14.81 28.36
N LEU A 286 -25.04 13.97 27.35
CA LEU A 286 -24.03 13.11 26.75
C LEU A 286 -23.06 13.94 25.91
N GLY A 287 -21.76 13.82 26.18
CA GLY A 287 -20.69 14.45 25.40
C GLY A 287 -20.51 15.95 25.62
N ALA A 288 -21.55 16.66 26.07
CA ALA A 288 -21.57 18.07 26.46
C ALA A 288 -22.66 18.32 27.52
N PRO A 289 -22.66 19.46 28.24
CA PRO A 289 -23.70 19.76 29.24
C PRO A 289 -25.13 19.68 28.69
N ALA A 290 -26.08 19.33 29.55
CA ALA A 290 -27.51 19.30 29.20
C ALA A 290 -28.04 20.74 29.06
N ILE A 291 -28.07 21.26 27.83
CA ILE A 291 -28.41 22.65 27.53
C ILE A 291 -28.97 22.80 26.11
N ARG A 292 -29.81 23.82 25.90
CA ARG A 292 -30.07 24.34 24.54
C ARG A 292 -28.93 25.26 24.14
N VAL A 293 -28.23 24.92 23.06
CA VAL A 293 -27.15 25.74 22.52
C VAL A 293 -27.75 27.00 21.94
N GLY A 294 -27.52 28.13 22.60
CA GLY A 294 -28.03 29.45 22.22
C GLY A 294 -27.25 30.12 21.08
N PRO A 295 -27.74 31.29 20.61
CA PRO A 295 -27.09 32.06 19.57
C PRO A 295 -25.68 32.48 19.98
N GLY A 296 -24.71 32.32 19.08
CA GLY A 296 -23.33 32.71 19.35
C GLY A 296 -22.54 31.71 20.18
N GLN A 297 -23.17 30.62 20.65
CA GLN A 297 -22.48 29.62 21.46
C GLN A 297 -21.84 28.53 20.59
N ALA A 298 -20.68 28.03 21.02
CA ALA A 298 -20.04 26.86 20.46
C ALA A 298 -19.92 25.77 21.51
N LEU A 299 -20.29 24.54 21.15
CA LEU A 299 -19.98 23.35 21.93
C LEU A 299 -18.72 22.70 21.38
N ARG A 300 -17.75 22.49 22.25
CA ARG A 300 -16.60 21.64 21.95
C ARG A 300 -17.00 20.17 22.15
N LEU A 301 -16.80 19.34 21.12
CA LEU A 301 -17.04 17.90 21.17
C LEU A 301 -15.71 17.15 20.97
N GLN A 302 -15.28 16.43 22.00
CA GLN A 302 -14.14 15.51 21.90
C GLN A 302 -14.56 14.27 21.09
N LEU A 303 -13.77 13.89 20.07
CA LEU A 303 -14.06 12.73 19.22
C LEU A 303 -13.02 11.64 19.38
N SER A 304 -11.73 11.96 19.36
CA SER A 304 -10.68 10.95 19.62
C SER A 304 -10.87 10.30 20.99
N GLY A 305 -10.81 8.97 21.01
CA GLY A 305 -11.08 8.14 22.18
C GLY A 305 -12.58 7.93 22.49
N ARG A 306 -13.50 8.39 21.63
CA ARG A 306 -14.96 8.24 21.81
C ARG A 306 -15.61 7.64 20.57
N GLY A 307 -16.71 6.89 20.78
CA GLY A 307 -17.51 6.35 19.69
C GLY A 307 -16.75 5.47 18.68
N GLY A 308 -15.63 4.85 19.10
CA GLY A 308 -14.76 4.05 18.23
C GLY A 308 -13.71 4.83 17.44
N VAL A 309 -13.64 6.16 17.58
CA VAL A 309 -12.65 7.00 16.87
C VAL A 309 -11.29 6.97 17.59
N PRO A 310 -10.20 6.54 16.94
CA PRO A 310 -8.87 6.51 17.55
C PRO A 310 -8.18 7.89 17.53
N ALA A 311 -6.98 7.99 18.13
CA ALA A 311 -6.18 9.22 18.11
C ALA A 311 -5.59 9.53 16.72
N GLU A 312 -5.42 8.47 15.93
CA GLU A 312 -4.92 8.44 14.56
C GLU A 312 -5.98 8.90 13.54
N ALA A 313 -7.20 9.24 13.97
CA ALA A 313 -8.20 9.83 13.08
C ALA A 313 -7.78 11.25 12.66
N SER A 314 -7.74 11.52 11.35
CA SER A 314 -7.53 12.85 10.77
C SER A 314 -8.86 13.60 10.60
N THR A 315 -9.94 12.86 10.35
CA THR A 315 -11.27 13.37 10.00
C THR A 315 -12.32 12.39 10.51
N VAL A 316 -13.47 12.89 10.95
CA VAL A 316 -14.60 12.06 11.39
C VAL A 316 -15.82 12.33 10.52
N VAL A 317 -16.56 11.27 10.19
CA VAL A 317 -17.87 11.34 9.54
C VAL A 317 -18.93 11.23 10.63
N LEU A 318 -19.68 12.31 10.82
CA LEU A 318 -20.77 12.43 11.77
C LEU A 318 -22.11 12.44 11.03
N ASN A 319 -23.17 12.08 11.73
CA ASN A 319 -24.50 12.55 11.45
C ASN A 319 -24.92 13.53 12.56
N VAL A 320 -25.20 14.78 12.21
CA VAL A 320 -25.53 15.83 13.17
C VAL A 320 -27.01 16.15 13.05
N THR A 321 -27.73 16.06 14.16
CA THR A 321 -29.17 16.31 14.25
C THR A 321 -29.44 17.55 15.09
N VAL A 322 -30.26 18.46 14.57
CA VAL A 322 -30.90 19.53 15.33
C VAL A 322 -32.29 19.06 15.75
N THR A 323 -32.68 19.34 16.99
CA THR A 323 -34.04 19.08 17.47
C THR A 323 -34.54 20.19 18.39
N GLU A 324 -35.87 20.34 18.41
CA GLU A 324 -36.60 21.32 19.21
C GLU A 324 -36.11 22.79 19.06
N PRO A 325 -35.74 23.26 17.86
CA PRO A 325 -35.33 24.65 17.66
C PRO A 325 -36.49 25.61 17.99
N VAL A 326 -36.20 26.68 18.73
CA VAL A 326 -37.20 27.71 19.09
C VAL A 326 -37.33 28.83 18.04
N GLY A 327 -36.49 28.79 17.01
CA GLY A 327 -36.40 29.77 15.93
C GLY A 327 -35.55 29.24 14.78
N SER A 328 -35.26 30.06 13.78
CA SER A 328 -34.39 29.66 12.66
C SER A 328 -32.91 29.88 12.95
N GLY A 329 -32.05 29.16 12.23
CA GLY A 329 -30.61 29.30 12.33
C GLY A 329 -29.84 28.25 11.53
N HIS A 330 -28.54 28.16 11.79
CA HIS A 330 -27.70 27.10 11.26
C HIS A 330 -26.58 26.73 12.23
N ILE A 331 -26.08 25.51 12.06
CA ILE A 331 -24.93 24.96 12.76
C ILE A 331 -23.74 24.93 11.82
N SER A 332 -22.58 25.36 12.31
CA SER A 332 -21.28 25.16 11.66
C SER A 332 -20.45 24.19 12.49
N VAL A 333 -20.01 23.10 11.87
CA VAL A 333 -19.11 22.11 12.49
C VAL A 333 -17.73 22.28 11.89
N TYR A 334 -16.71 22.46 12.73
CA TYR A 334 -15.35 22.76 12.28
C TYR A 334 -14.31 22.27 13.29
N PRO A 335 -13.04 22.09 12.87
CA PRO A 335 -12.00 21.63 13.77
C PRO A 335 -11.74 22.62 14.90
N THR A 336 -11.32 22.12 16.06
CA THR A 336 -10.76 22.95 17.13
C THR A 336 -9.39 23.51 16.71
N GLY A 337 -9.04 24.68 17.24
CA GLY A 337 -7.75 25.33 16.94
C GLY A 337 -7.68 26.07 15.59
N VAL A 338 -8.76 26.09 14.80
CA VAL A 338 -8.87 26.89 13.58
C VAL A 338 -9.97 27.95 13.68
N PRO A 339 -9.85 29.09 12.96
CA PRO A 339 -10.92 30.07 12.87
C PRO A 339 -12.22 29.44 12.34
N ARG A 340 -13.35 29.88 12.89
CA ARG A 340 -14.67 29.41 12.47
C ARG A 340 -14.90 29.75 10.98
N PRO A 341 -15.23 28.75 10.13
CA PRO A 341 -15.65 29.00 8.75
C PRO A 341 -16.96 29.79 8.68
N THR A 342 -17.22 30.46 7.56
CA THR A 342 -18.48 31.18 7.32
C THR A 342 -19.60 30.29 6.75
N VAL A 343 -19.33 29.00 6.57
CA VAL A 343 -20.24 28.05 5.92
C VAL A 343 -21.09 27.30 6.94
N SER A 344 -22.31 26.92 6.54
CA SER A 344 -23.25 26.15 7.35
C SER A 344 -23.15 24.67 7.04
N SER A 345 -23.17 23.83 8.08
CA SER A 345 -23.27 22.37 7.96
C SER A 345 -24.74 21.92 7.96
N LEU A 346 -25.60 22.57 8.75
CA LEU A 346 -27.02 22.20 8.91
C LEU A 346 -27.86 23.44 9.17
N ASN A 347 -28.93 23.64 8.41
CA ASN A 347 -29.86 24.76 8.58
C ASN A 347 -31.16 24.24 9.21
N TYR A 348 -31.80 25.07 10.05
CA TYR A 348 -33.01 24.68 10.77
C TYR A 348 -34.00 25.84 10.90
N THR A 349 -35.26 25.48 11.10
CA THR A 349 -36.41 26.37 11.31
C THR A 349 -37.17 25.96 12.58
N PRO A 350 -38.03 26.81 13.18
CA PRO A 350 -38.72 26.47 14.42
C PRO A 350 -39.49 25.15 14.34
N GLY A 351 -39.40 24.33 15.39
CA GLY A 351 -40.10 23.04 15.47
C GLY A 351 -39.56 21.93 14.56
N TRP A 352 -38.48 22.17 13.81
CA TRP A 352 -37.89 21.18 12.91
C TRP A 352 -36.94 20.22 13.64
N THR A 353 -37.06 18.92 13.35
CA THR A 353 -36.08 17.90 13.75
C THR A 353 -35.52 17.27 12.48
N GLY A 354 -34.22 17.40 12.28
CA GLY A 354 -33.56 17.02 11.03
C GLY A 354 -32.07 16.86 11.18
N ALA A 355 -31.49 16.05 10.29
CA ALA A 355 -30.08 15.69 10.33
C ALA A 355 -29.39 15.95 8.99
N ASN A 356 -28.08 16.13 9.03
CA ASN A 356 -27.20 16.10 7.87
C ASN A 356 -25.91 15.34 8.22
N SER A 357 -25.39 14.57 7.26
CA SER A 357 -24.05 14.00 7.40
C SER A 357 -22.98 15.09 7.30
N VAL A 358 -21.97 15.02 8.15
CA VAL A 358 -20.90 16.00 8.27
C VAL A 358 -19.56 15.28 8.32
N THR A 359 -18.77 15.40 7.25
CA THR A 359 -17.35 15.01 7.24
C THR A 359 -16.51 16.20 7.69
N VAL A 360 -15.78 16.07 8.79
CA VAL A 360 -15.05 17.19 9.39
C VAL A 360 -13.69 16.74 9.92
N LYS A 361 -12.65 17.52 9.57
CA LYS A 361 -11.30 17.35 10.14
C LYS A 361 -11.34 17.54 11.65
N VAL A 362 -10.60 16.74 12.40
CA VAL A 362 -10.44 16.97 13.85
C VAL A 362 -9.27 17.91 14.12
N GLY A 363 -9.37 18.73 15.16
CA GLY A 363 -8.25 19.53 15.63
C GLY A 363 -7.08 18.67 16.10
N ALA A 364 -5.93 19.29 16.38
CA ALA A 364 -4.74 18.59 16.88
C ALA A 364 -4.99 17.80 18.19
N ASP A 365 -5.99 18.25 18.95
CA ASP A 365 -6.50 17.65 20.19
C ASP A 365 -7.63 16.62 19.98
N GLY A 366 -7.95 16.27 18.73
CA GLY A 366 -8.96 15.24 18.40
C GLY A 366 -10.41 15.68 18.59
N ALA A 367 -10.69 16.99 18.57
CA ALA A 367 -12.01 17.57 18.82
C ALA A 367 -12.53 18.43 17.66
N VAL A 368 -13.81 18.78 17.74
CA VAL A 368 -14.49 19.72 16.82
C VAL A 368 -15.33 20.70 17.64
N ASN A 369 -15.66 21.83 17.03
CA ASN A 369 -16.61 22.81 17.55
C ASN A 369 -17.92 22.75 16.75
N LEU A 370 -19.06 22.71 17.46
CA LEU A 370 -20.40 22.87 16.90
C LEU A 370 -20.92 24.25 17.31
N TYR A 371 -20.85 25.21 16.40
CA TYR A 371 -21.29 26.59 16.64
C TYR A 371 -22.73 26.79 16.16
N ASN A 372 -23.55 27.42 17.02
CA ASN A 372 -24.90 27.83 16.66
C ASN A 372 -24.96 29.32 16.30
N HIS A 373 -25.38 29.62 15.07
CA HIS A 373 -25.56 31.00 14.61
C HIS A 373 -26.94 31.58 14.93
N GLY A 374 -27.95 30.76 15.22
CA GLY A 374 -29.34 31.21 15.34
C GLY A 374 -29.97 30.89 16.68
N ALA A 375 -31.29 30.70 16.67
CA ALA A 375 -32.07 30.50 17.87
C ALA A 375 -31.63 29.27 18.69
N PRO A 376 -31.93 29.20 20.00
CA PRO A 376 -31.60 28.04 20.83
C PRO A 376 -32.09 26.70 20.27
N VAL A 377 -31.21 25.69 20.26
CA VAL A 377 -31.50 24.33 19.77
C VAL A 377 -30.89 23.25 20.65
N HIS A 378 -31.40 22.02 20.57
CA HIS A 378 -30.65 20.85 20.99
C HIS A 378 -29.88 20.24 19.82
N LEU A 379 -28.67 19.79 20.10
CA LEU A 379 -27.80 19.06 19.19
C LEU A 379 -27.63 17.61 19.65
N VAL A 380 -27.67 16.71 18.67
CA VAL A 380 -27.31 15.30 18.78
C VAL A 380 -26.27 15.00 17.70
N ALA A 381 -25.27 14.19 17.99
CA ALA A 381 -24.29 13.75 16.98
C ALA A 381 -23.96 12.27 17.15
N ASP A 382 -24.02 11.55 16.03
CA ASP A 382 -23.69 10.15 15.91
C ASP A 382 -22.43 10.00 15.03
N VAL A 383 -21.46 9.18 15.43
CA VAL A 383 -20.25 8.87 14.64
C VAL A 383 -20.55 7.70 13.71
N ASN A 384 -20.22 7.82 12.43
CA ASN A 384 -20.36 6.76 11.41
C ASN A 384 -19.03 6.16 10.95
N GLY A 385 -17.92 6.88 11.12
CA GLY A 385 -16.58 6.41 10.74
C GLY A 385 -15.54 7.53 10.79
N TYR A 386 -14.31 7.22 10.41
CA TYR A 386 -13.21 8.19 10.39
C TYR A 386 -12.24 7.94 9.23
N TYR A 387 -11.48 8.96 8.84
CA TYR A 387 -10.33 8.81 7.95
C TYR A 387 -9.02 8.85 8.77
N SER A 388 -8.02 8.05 8.40
CA SER A 388 -6.74 7.96 9.14
C SER A 388 -5.74 9.07 8.80
N LYS A 389 -4.82 9.34 9.75
CA LYS A 389 -3.63 10.21 9.61
C LYS A 389 -2.42 9.50 8.97
N GLY A 390 -2.47 8.19 8.73
CA GLY A 390 -1.35 7.44 8.19
C GLY A 390 -0.61 6.62 9.25
N ARG A 391 -0.89 5.32 9.27
CA ARG A 391 -0.15 4.26 9.94
C ARG A 391 0.19 3.19 8.92
N GLN A 392 1.42 2.70 9.01
CA GLN A 392 1.90 1.60 8.16
C GLN A 392 1.24 0.28 8.58
N GLY A 393 0.79 -0.52 7.61
CA GLY A 393 0.32 -1.89 7.85
C GLY A 393 -1.15 -2.07 8.26
N TYR A 394 -1.99 -1.04 8.14
CA TYR A 394 -3.44 -1.18 8.26
C TYR A 394 -4.10 -0.93 6.91
N THR A 395 -5.09 -1.75 6.53
CA THR A 395 -5.91 -1.52 5.34
C THR A 395 -7.25 -0.93 5.77
N GLY A 396 -7.40 0.38 5.58
CA GLY A 396 -8.70 1.05 5.64
C GLY A 396 -9.41 1.00 4.28
N GLY A 397 -10.60 1.58 4.25
CA GLY A 397 -11.45 1.68 3.07
C GLY A 397 -10.94 2.72 2.06
N GLN A 398 -10.75 2.36 0.78
CA GLN A 398 -10.54 3.33 -0.30
C GLN A 398 -11.85 3.67 -1.01
N TYR A 399 -12.07 4.94 -1.34
CA TYR A 399 -13.32 5.39 -1.95
C TYR A 399 -13.34 5.09 -3.44
N GLN A 400 -14.41 4.43 -3.89
CA GLN A 400 -14.71 4.13 -5.28
C GLN A 400 -15.93 4.96 -5.69
N ALA A 401 -15.69 6.04 -6.45
CA ALA A 401 -16.74 6.93 -6.91
C ALA A 401 -17.50 6.31 -8.08
N LEU A 402 -18.84 6.39 -8.09
CA LEU A 402 -19.64 5.97 -9.23
C LEU A 402 -19.93 7.16 -10.13
N ALA A 403 -19.56 7.06 -11.41
CA ALA A 403 -19.94 8.05 -12.42
C ALA A 403 -21.46 8.16 -12.62
N ARG A 404 -22.18 7.07 -12.34
CA ARG A 404 -23.63 6.97 -12.42
C ARG A 404 -24.18 6.39 -11.12
N PRO A 405 -24.70 7.22 -10.21
CA PRO A 405 -25.47 6.75 -9.05
C PRO A 405 -26.58 5.76 -9.45
N VAL A 406 -26.78 4.74 -8.62
CA VAL A 406 -27.73 3.65 -8.88
C VAL A 406 -28.78 3.57 -7.77
N ARG A 407 -30.04 3.36 -8.13
CA ARG A 407 -31.10 3.05 -7.17
C ARG A 407 -31.03 1.58 -6.77
N LEU A 408 -30.65 1.31 -5.51
CA LEU A 408 -30.59 -0.04 -4.96
C LEU A 408 -31.94 -0.49 -4.38
N ALA A 409 -32.68 0.43 -3.79
CA ALA A 409 -33.97 0.15 -3.17
C ALA A 409 -34.97 1.27 -3.44
N ASP A 410 -36.23 0.89 -3.69
CA ASP A 410 -37.39 1.78 -3.69
C ASP A 410 -38.62 0.97 -3.29
N THR A 411 -39.12 1.19 -2.07
CA THR A 411 -40.23 0.38 -1.56
C THR A 411 -41.59 0.77 -2.16
N ARG A 412 -41.65 1.86 -2.94
CA ARG A 412 -42.85 2.18 -3.75
C ARG A 412 -42.97 1.24 -4.94
N GLU A 413 -41.84 0.73 -5.39
CA GLU A 413 -41.74 -0.22 -6.49
C GLU A 413 -41.79 -1.66 -5.93
N ARG A 414 -42.02 -2.64 -6.82
CA ARG A 414 -41.85 -4.07 -6.52
C ARG A 414 -42.76 -4.67 -5.42
N GLY A 415 -43.87 -4.00 -5.07
CA GLY A 415 -44.94 -4.59 -4.25
C GLY A 415 -44.66 -4.70 -2.74
N ILE A 416 -43.60 -4.07 -2.23
CA ILE A 416 -43.29 -4.03 -0.78
C ILE A 416 -44.18 -3.04 -0.06
N GLY A 417 -44.45 -1.90 -0.70
CA GLY A 417 -45.25 -0.84 -0.11
C GLY A 417 -44.51 -0.08 1.00
N ARG A 418 -45.29 0.54 1.87
CA ARG A 418 -44.75 1.26 3.03
C ARG A 418 -44.15 0.25 4.01
N MET A 419 -42.93 0.51 4.44
CA MET A 419 -42.35 -0.24 5.54
C MET A 419 -43.10 0.11 6.82
N PRO A 420 -43.61 -0.89 7.57
CA PRO A 420 -44.30 -0.62 8.82
C PRO A 420 -43.37 -0.01 9.88
N ALA A 421 -43.92 0.78 10.79
CA ALA A 421 -43.20 1.25 11.97
C ALA A 421 -42.57 0.07 12.73
N GLY A 422 -41.28 0.18 13.08
CA GLY A 422 -40.58 -0.88 13.80
C GLY A 422 -39.93 -1.93 12.89
N TYR A 423 -39.96 -1.78 11.57
CA TYR A 423 -39.41 -2.75 10.63
C TYR A 423 -38.14 -2.24 9.93
N TYR A 424 -37.35 -3.17 9.41
CA TYR A 424 -36.20 -2.89 8.57
C TYR A 424 -36.15 -3.76 7.30
N ILE A 425 -35.42 -3.29 6.29
CA ILE A 425 -35.04 -4.07 5.10
C ILE A 425 -33.52 -4.12 4.99
N ASN A 426 -32.99 -5.20 4.43
CA ASN A 426 -31.62 -5.23 3.94
C ASN A 426 -31.59 -4.84 2.47
N VAL A 427 -30.75 -3.87 2.14
CA VAL A 427 -30.49 -3.35 0.81
C VAL A 427 -29.17 -3.92 0.34
N THR A 428 -29.23 -4.73 -0.72
CA THR A 428 -28.12 -5.54 -1.22
C THR A 428 -27.68 -5.07 -2.60
N ALA A 429 -26.38 -4.99 -2.82
CA ALA A 429 -25.77 -4.68 -4.11
C ALA A 429 -24.87 -5.83 -4.57
N ASN A 430 -24.82 -6.07 -5.88
CA ASN A 430 -23.97 -7.08 -6.49
C ASN A 430 -23.07 -6.45 -7.55
N TRP A 431 -21.76 -6.63 -7.41
CA TRP A 431 -20.80 -6.32 -8.48
C TRP A 431 -20.40 -7.61 -9.20
N ASP A 432 -19.53 -8.39 -8.57
CA ASP A 432 -19.16 -9.74 -8.96
C ASP A 432 -18.47 -10.45 -7.78
N ALA A 433 -18.14 -11.74 -7.93
CA ALA A 433 -17.52 -12.54 -6.88
C ALA A 433 -16.13 -12.05 -6.44
N THR A 434 -15.44 -11.25 -7.24
CA THR A 434 -14.09 -10.72 -6.95
C THR A 434 -14.12 -9.37 -6.23
N ILE A 435 -15.16 -8.56 -6.48
CA ILE A 435 -15.35 -7.24 -5.89
C ILE A 435 -16.15 -7.33 -4.59
N ASN A 436 -17.22 -8.13 -4.56
CA ASN A 436 -18.13 -8.21 -3.42
C ASN A 436 -17.45 -8.45 -2.05
N PRO A 437 -16.45 -9.35 -1.92
CA PRO A 437 -15.77 -9.59 -0.64
C PRO A 437 -14.91 -8.41 -0.15
N LYS A 438 -14.59 -7.47 -1.03
CA LYS A 438 -13.69 -6.34 -0.76
C LYS A 438 -14.44 -5.12 -0.22
N ILE A 439 -15.77 -5.07 -0.36
CA ILE A 439 -16.58 -3.94 0.09
C ILE A 439 -16.59 -3.84 1.62
N ARG A 440 -16.45 -2.62 2.13
CA ARG A 440 -16.42 -2.28 3.57
C ARG A 440 -17.52 -1.29 3.96
N ALA A 441 -17.94 -0.40 3.05
CA ALA A 441 -19.05 0.51 3.29
C ALA A 441 -19.73 0.97 1.99
N PHE A 442 -21.01 1.33 2.08
CA PHE A 442 -21.74 2.00 1.00
C PHE A 442 -21.81 3.51 1.26
N ALA A 443 -21.54 4.31 0.23
CA ALA A 443 -21.86 5.74 0.22
C ALA A 443 -23.22 5.93 -0.48
N VAL A 444 -24.25 6.30 0.27
CA VAL A 444 -25.64 6.29 -0.19
C VAL A 444 -26.37 7.58 0.16
N ASN A 445 -27.37 7.93 -0.64
CA ASN A 445 -28.47 8.78 -0.21
C ASN A 445 -29.62 7.89 0.25
N ILE A 446 -30.10 8.11 1.47
CA ILE A 446 -31.26 7.40 2.03
C ILE A 446 -32.41 8.39 2.11
N THR A 447 -33.54 8.03 1.50
CA THR A 447 -34.71 8.91 1.38
C THR A 447 -35.92 8.28 2.05
N ALA A 448 -36.59 9.03 2.92
CA ALA A 448 -37.94 8.74 3.39
C ALA A 448 -38.94 9.54 2.55
N THR A 449 -39.99 8.89 2.06
CA THR A 449 -41.05 9.58 1.31
C THR A 449 -42.44 9.18 1.76
N GLU A 450 -43.30 10.20 1.83
CA GLU A 450 -44.68 10.12 2.27
C GLU A 450 -44.91 9.52 3.68
N PRO A 451 -44.04 9.70 4.69
CA PRO A 451 -44.21 9.07 6.01
C PRO A 451 -45.56 9.44 6.68
N LYS A 452 -46.20 8.49 7.38
CA LYS A 452 -47.49 8.75 8.05
C LYS A 452 -47.39 9.66 9.27
N ALA A 453 -46.23 9.70 9.92
CA ALA A 453 -45.95 10.49 11.11
C ALA A 453 -44.50 10.98 11.10
N ALA A 454 -44.17 11.93 11.97
CA ALA A 454 -42.77 12.32 12.17
C ALA A 454 -41.97 11.15 12.77
N GLY A 455 -40.76 10.95 12.27
CA GLY A 455 -39.95 9.79 12.61
C GLY A 455 -38.52 9.89 12.12
N PHE A 456 -37.83 8.75 12.11
CA PHE A 456 -36.45 8.64 11.66
C PHE A 456 -36.20 7.30 10.94
N LEU A 457 -35.14 7.30 10.13
CA LEU A 457 -34.50 6.08 9.64
C LEU A 457 -33.19 5.84 10.39
N THR A 458 -32.86 4.58 10.59
CA THR A 458 -31.54 4.15 11.08
C THR A 458 -30.89 3.30 9.98
N ALA A 459 -29.60 3.54 9.71
CA ALA A 459 -28.84 2.77 8.74
C ALA A 459 -27.59 2.15 9.39
N TRP A 460 -27.33 0.88 9.13
CA TRP A 460 -26.19 0.13 9.69
C TRP A 460 -25.81 -1.05 8.79
N ASN A 461 -24.97 -1.95 9.26
CA ASN A 461 -24.53 -3.12 8.50
C ASN A 461 -25.62 -4.18 8.24
N GLY A 462 -26.85 -4.01 8.71
CA GLY A 462 -27.94 -4.96 8.46
C GLY A 462 -27.92 -6.22 9.31
N SER A 463 -27.02 -6.31 10.30
CA SER A 463 -27.04 -7.37 11.32
C SER A 463 -28.25 -7.21 12.24
N GLU A 464 -28.98 -8.30 12.45
CA GLU A 464 -30.17 -8.33 13.32
C GLU A 464 -29.87 -8.16 14.81
N TYR A 465 -28.62 -8.42 15.24
CA TYR A 465 -28.22 -8.37 16.66
C TYR A 465 -27.66 -7.02 17.11
N SER A 466 -27.46 -6.07 16.19
CA SER A 466 -26.65 -4.88 16.46
C SER A 466 -27.18 -3.60 15.83
N ARG A 467 -28.50 -3.47 15.70
CA ARG A 467 -29.11 -2.19 15.28
C ARG A 467 -28.76 -1.09 16.30
N PRO A 468 -28.11 0.00 15.86
CA PRO A 468 -27.73 1.09 16.75
C PRO A 468 -28.93 1.98 17.10
N ASP A 469 -28.93 2.58 18.30
CA ASP A 469 -29.87 3.64 18.68
C ASP A 469 -29.40 5.01 18.16
N THR A 470 -29.38 5.13 16.84
CA THR A 470 -28.97 6.34 16.11
C THR A 470 -29.97 6.64 15.01
N SER A 471 -29.98 7.88 14.53
CA SER A 471 -30.77 8.27 13.35
C SER A 471 -29.84 8.62 12.22
N ALA A 472 -30.04 8.05 11.04
CA ALA A 472 -29.39 8.45 9.80
C ALA A 472 -30.20 9.51 9.04
N LEU A 473 -31.50 9.60 9.27
CA LEU A 473 -32.39 10.61 8.67
C LEU A 473 -33.54 10.87 9.62
N ASN A 474 -33.99 12.12 9.74
CA ASN A 474 -35.22 12.48 10.45
C ASN A 474 -36.19 13.17 9.47
N TYR A 475 -37.49 12.94 9.65
CA TYR A 475 -38.52 13.43 8.75
C TYR A 475 -39.81 13.78 9.49
N ALA A 476 -40.60 14.68 8.89
CA ALA A 476 -41.96 15.01 9.33
C ALA A 476 -43.00 14.24 8.49
N ALA A 477 -44.25 14.16 8.96
CA ALA A 477 -45.33 13.51 8.23
C ALA A 477 -45.51 14.11 6.82
N ASN A 478 -45.79 13.26 5.84
CA ASN A 478 -46.06 13.61 4.45
C ASN A 478 -44.96 14.46 3.77
N THR A 479 -43.70 14.23 4.13
CA THR A 479 -42.54 14.87 3.49
C THR A 479 -41.75 13.89 2.63
N THR A 480 -40.90 14.42 1.75
CA THR A 480 -39.84 13.65 1.09
C THR A 480 -38.52 14.28 1.51
N VAL A 481 -37.69 13.53 2.23
CA VAL A 481 -36.42 14.02 2.79
C VAL A 481 -35.36 12.98 2.52
N THR A 482 -34.17 13.43 2.14
CA THR A 482 -33.01 12.59 1.89
C THR A 482 -31.83 13.06 2.73
N ASN A 483 -30.97 12.13 3.13
CA ASN A 483 -29.68 12.43 3.74
C ASN A 483 -28.63 11.49 3.18
N PHE A 484 -27.43 12.03 2.94
CA PHE A 484 -26.28 11.22 2.61
C PHE A 484 -25.77 10.46 3.84
N ALA A 485 -25.31 9.23 3.65
CA ALA A 485 -24.72 8.42 4.70
C ALA A 485 -23.61 7.51 4.13
N VAL A 486 -22.53 7.35 4.89
CA VAL A 486 -21.58 6.26 4.68
C VAL A 486 -21.88 5.17 5.70
N VAL A 487 -22.36 4.03 5.21
CA VAL A 487 -22.91 2.96 6.05
C VAL A 487 -21.99 1.75 5.96
N PRO A 488 -21.51 1.18 7.09
CA PRO A 488 -20.74 -0.07 7.06
C PRO A 488 -21.53 -1.15 6.33
N SER A 489 -20.89 -1.90 5.45
CA SER A 489 -21.51 -3.11 4.88
C SER A 489 -21.39 -4.26 5.86
N MET A 490 -22.33 -5.21 5.84
CA MET A 490 -22.13 -6.48 6.52
C MET A 490 -20.85 -7.13 5.99
N GLY A 491 -19.88 -7.35 6.88
CA GLY A 491 -18.64 -8.04 6.53
C GLY A 491 -18.94 -9.46 6.04
N CYS A 492 -18.36 -9.83 4.92
CA CYS A 492 -18.34 -11.20 4.41
C CYS A 492 -17.16 -11.93 5.05
N TRP A 493 -17.29 -12.31 6.33
CA TRP A 493 -16.21 -13.01 7.06
C TRP A 493 -16.05 -14.49 6.68
N ASP A 494 -17.00 -15.05 5.93
CA ASP A 494 -17.00 -16.46 5.49
C ASP A 494 -17.68 -16.67 4.13
N CYS A 495 -17.46 -15.77 3.16
CA CYS A 495 -17.77 -16.13 1.77
C CYS A 495 -16.51 -16.68 1.12
N GLY A 496 -16.29 -17.98 1.32
CA GLY A 496 -15.69 -18.81 0.28
C GLY A 496 -16.52 -18.74 -1.02
N SER A 497 -16.41 -19.74 -1.89
CA SER A 497 -17.06 -19.76 -3.21
C SER A 497 -18.61 -19.78 -3.21
N GLY A 498 -19.30 -19.34 -2.15
CA GLY A 498 -20.76 -19.32 -2.00
C GLY A 498 -21.31 -18.13 -1.19
N SER A 499 -21.82 -17.13 -1.92
CA SER A 499 -22.98 -16.25 -1.59
C SER A 499 -23.10 -15.57 -0.20
N GLY A 500 -22.46 -14.41 -0.05
CA GLY A 500 -22.93 -13.33 0.80
C GLY A 500 -22.70 -11.99 0.09
N LEU A 501 -23.74 -11.42 -0.52
CA LEU A 501 -23.63 -10.14 -1.21
C LEU A 501 -23.51 -8.99 -0.18
N PRO A 502 -22.69 -7.96 -0.44
CA PRO A 502 -22.58 -6.82 0.46
C PRO A 502 -23.95 -6.15 0.61
N SER A 503 -24.31 -5.82 1.84
CA SER A 503 -25.61 -5.24 2.16
C SER A 503 -25.54 -4.29 3.36
N ILE A 504 -26.55 -3.43 3.45
CA ILE A 504 -26.81 -2.54 4.59
C ILE A 504 -28.24 -2.73 5.07
N GLY A 505 -28.49 -2.45 6.34
CA GLY A 505 -29.83 -2.42 6.93
C GLY A 505 -30.40 -1.01 6.95
N VAL A 506 -31.68 -0.85 6.66
CA VAL A 506 -32.43 0.40 6.84
C VAL A 506 -33.70 0.14 7.62
N TYR A 507 -33.79 0.72 8.82
CA TYR A 507 -34.91 0.64 9.75
C TYR A 507 -35.77 1.90 9.63
N THR A 508 -37.07 1.76 9.88
CA THR A 508 -37.98 2.90 10.03
C THR A 508 -38.71 2.91 11.36
N SER A 509 -38.76 4.09 12.00
CA SER A 509 -39.52 4.29 13.24
C SER A 509 -41.02 4.52 12.98
N GLN A 510 -41.42 4.83 11.74
CA GLN A 510 -42.80 5.11 11.34
C GLN A 510 -43.12 4.52 9.97
N ASP A 511 -44.41 4.36 9.65
CA ASP A 511 -44.86 3.89 8.34
C ASP A 511 -44.41 4.85 7.22
N THR A 512 -43.45 4.43 6.39
CA THR A 512 -42.90 5.27 5.30
C THR A 512 -42.43 4.43 4.12
N HIS A 513 -42.34 5.04 2.94
CA HIS A 513 -41.53 4.48 1.88
C HIS A 513 -40.06 4.85 2.07
N VAL A 514 -39.18 3.95 1.65
CA VAL A 514 -37.72 4.11 1.73
C VAL A 514 -37.14 3.95 0.32
N ILE A 515 -36.22 4.85 -0.03
CA ILE A 515 -35.42 4.78 -1.26
C ILE A 515 -33.95 4.84 -0.88
N VAL A 516 -33.11 4.00 -1.49
CA VAL A 516 -31.67 4.01 -1.29
C VAL A 516 -30.97 4.10 -2.65
N ASP A 517 -30.26 5.19 -2.86
CA ASP A 517 -29.47 5.45 -4.05
C ASP A 517 -27.97 5.39 -3.67
N ILE A 518 -27.18 4.49 -4.28
CA ILE A 518 -25.73 4.39 -4.06
C ILE A 518 -24.98 5.35 -5.00
N VAL A 519 -24.05 6.12 -4.44
CA VAL A 519 -23.20 7.08 -5.18
C VAL A 519 -21.74 6.66 -5.22
N GLY A 520 -21.36 5.70 -4.38
CA GLY A 520 -20.01 5.16 -4.27
C GLY A 520 -19.93 4.08 -3.21
N PHE A 521 -18.76 3.50 -3.04
CA PHE A 521 -18.50 2.53 -1.98
C PHE A 521 -17.05 2.64 -1.49
N TYR A 522 -16.77 2.01 -0.36
CA TYR A 522 -15.41 1.90 0.17
C TYR A 522 -14.97 0.44 0.11
N ASP A 523 -13.84 0.15 -0.52
CA ASP A 523 -13.24 -1.19 -0.60
C ASP A 523 -12.01 -1.33 0.30
N ASP A 524 -11.53 -2.54 0.55
CA ASP A 524 -10.41 -2.84 1.46
C ASP A 524 -9.01 -2.45 0.96
N ALA A 525 -8.92 -1.45 0.08
CA ALA A 525 -7.69 -0.97 -0.58
C ALA A 525 -7.04 -2.01 -1.51
N SER A 526 -7.78 -3.05 -1.90
CA SER A 526 -7.31 -4.08 -2.83
C SER A 526 -7.95 -3.97 -4.21
N LEU A 527 -8.90 -3.06 -4.43
CA LEU A 527 -9.38 -2.71 -5.75
C LEU A 527 -8.51 -1.62 -6.37
N PRO A 528 -8.29 -1.69 -7.69
CA PRO A 528 -7.60 -0.64 -8.41
C PRO A 528 -8.45 0.65 -8.44
N GLY A 529 -7.79 1.82 -8.50
CA GLY A 529 -8.46 3.13 -8.62
C GLY A 529 -9.09 3.67 -7.33
N GLY A 530 -8.81 3.05 -6.18
CA GLY A 530 -9.32 3.50 -4.89
C GLY A 530 -8.74 4.85 -4.46
N LEU A 531 -9.62 5.78 -4.14
CA LEU A 531 -9.27 7.15 -3.79
C LEU A 531 -9.08 7.31 -2.28
N ARG A 532 -8.12 8.17 -1.90
CA ARG A 532 -7.86 8.58 -0.52
C ARG A 532 -8.48 9.94 -0.25
N PHE A 533 -8.89 10.17 0.99
CA PHE A 533 -9.49 11.43 1.40
C PHE A 533 -8.44 12.39 1.95
N GLU A 534 -8.48 13.63 1.46
CA GLU A 534 -7.74 14.75 2.02
C GLU A 534 -8.73 15.79 2.59
N PRO A 535 -8.69 16.06 3.91
CA PRO A 535 -9.57 17.06 4.51
C PRO A 535 -9.16 18.48 4.14
N VAL A 536 -10.13 19.33 3.83
CA VAL A 536 -9.92 20.78 3.73
C VAL A 536 -10.70 21.52 4.81
N VAL A 537 -10.27 22.74 5.14
CA VAL A 537 -11.14 23.65 5.91
C VAL A 537 -12.34 23.97 5.01
N PRO A 538 -13.60 23.86 5.52
CA PRO A 538 -14.78 24.07 4.69
C PRO A 538 -14.73 25.34 3.85
N ASN A 539 -14.80 25.20 2.52
CA ASN A 539 -14.58 26.28 1.55
C ASN A 539 -15.76 26.39 0.57
N ARG A 540 -16.34 27.59 0.41
CA ARG A 540 -17.43 27.82 -0.54
C ARG A 540 -16.89 27.99 -1.95
N ILE A 541 -17.26 27.08 -2.86
CA ILE A 541 -16.88 27.17 -4.28
C ILE A 541 -18.01 27.72 -5.16
N ALA A 542 -19.26 27.64 -4.69
CA ALA A 542 -20.40 28.23 -5.37
C ALA A 542 -21.36 28.91 -4.40
N ASP A 543 -21.82 30.11 -4.78
CA ASP A 543 -22.92 30.84 -4.14
C ASP A 543 -23.70 31.57 -5.24
N THR A 544 -24.78 30.97 -5.72
CA THR A 544 -25.51 31.55 -6.86
C THR A 544 -26.28 32.81 -6.50
N ARG A 545 -26.31 33.22 -5.23
CA ARG A 545 -26.85 34.53 -4.80
C ARG A 545 -25.85 35.65 -5.07
N ALA A 546 -24.56 35.34 -5.01
CA ALA A 546 -23.46 36.26 -5.27
C ALA A 546 -22.88 36.11 -6.69
N GLY A 547 -23.43 35.21 -7.51
CA GLY A 547 -22.90 34.88 -8.83
C GLY A 547 -21.60 34.08 -8.82
N GLN A 548 -21.19 33.56 -7.65
CA GLN A 548 -19.97 32.76 -7.51
C GLN A 548 -20.21 31.33 -8.01
N GLY A 549 -19.36 30.84 -8.89
CA GLY A 549 -19.43 29.49 -9.47
C GLY A 549 -20.57 29.31 -10.49
N TRP A 550 -21.66 30.07 -10.37
CA TRP A 550 -22.75 30.15 -11.33
C TRP A 550 -23.53 31.47 -11.16
N PRO A 551 -23.96 32.14 -12.25
CA PRO A 551 -24.36 33.56 -12.21
C PRO A 551 -25.68 33.87 -11.50
N SER A 552 -26.60 32.92 -11.36
CA SER A 552 -27.95 33.19 -10.81
C SER A 552 -28.62 31.96 -10.21
N ALA A 553 -29.79 32.13 -9.56
CA ALA A 553 -30.63 31.00 -9.18
C ALA A 553 -30.88 30.06 -10.39
N LEU A 554 -30.87 28.75 -10.13
CA LEU A 554 -31.19 27.73 -11.13
C LEU A 554 -32.70 27.74 -11.36
N GLY A 555 -33.13 27.80 -12.61
CA GLY A 555 -34.53 27.71 -13.00
C GLY A 555 -35.09 26.28 -12.96
N PRO A 556 -36.35 26.09 -13.38
CA PRO A 556 -36.91 24.76 -13.56
C PRO A 556 -36.15 24.04 -14.68
N ALA A 557 -35.97 22.73 -14.50
CA ALA A 557 -35.22 21.86 -15.41
C ALA A 557 -33.83 22.41 -15.83
N THR A 558 -33.17 23.17 -14.96
CA THR A 558 -31.89 23.82 -15.26
C THR A 558 -30.72 23.06 -14.64
N THR A 559 -29.64 22.90 -15.39
CA THR A 559 -28.38 22.35 -14.91
C THR A 559 -27.32 23.45 -14.85
N ALA A 560 -26.73 23.66 -13.68
CA ALA A 560 -25.50 24.43 -13.53
C ALA A 560 -24.28 23.49 -13.62
N THR A 561 -23.18 23.98 -14.19
CA THR A 561 -21.88 23.32 -14.10
C THR A 561 -21.00 24.13 -13.15
N ILE A 562 -20.57 23.50 -12.06
CA ILE A 562 -19.71 24.11 -11.05
C ILE A 562 -18.31 23.53 -11.23
N ILE A 563 -17.32 24.41 -11.36
CA ILE A 563 -15.91 24.04 -11.52
C ILE A 563 -15.21 24.22 -10.17
N ALA A 564 -14.50 23.20 -9.71
CA ALA A 564 -13.66 23.31 -8.53
C ALA A 564 -12.38 24.10 -8.85
N PRO A 565 -11.97 25.07 -8.02
CA PRO A 565 -10.80 25.90 -8.30
C PRO A 565 -9.48 25.13 -8.10
N ASP A 566 -8.45 25.45 -8.88
CA ASP A 566 -7.11 24.82 -8.79
C ASP A 566 -6.44 24.96 -7.41
N SER A 567 -6.87 25.93 -6.60
CA SER A 567 -6.42 26.05 -5.20
C SER A 567 -6.91 24.92 -4.30
N LEU A 568 -7.88 24.13 -4.77
CA LEU A 568 -8.54 23.05 -4.03
C LEU A 568 -8.23 21.68 -4.63
N VAL A 569 -8.04 21.60 -5.95
CA VAL A 569 -7.93 20.34 -6.70
C VAL A 569 -6.64 20.30 -7.51
N HIS A 570 -6.15 19.10 -7.77
CA HIS A 570 -5.00 18.86 -8.63
C HIS A 570 -5.26 17.67 -9.57
N ASP A 571 -4.29 17.36 -10.42
CA ASP A 571 -4.34 16.30 -11.44
C ASP A 571 -4.72 14.90 -10.92
N GLN A 572 -4.44 14.58 -9.66
CA GLN A 572 -4.86 13.33 -9.03
C GLN A 572 -6.17 13.44 -8.25
N THR A 573 -6.82 14.60 -8.18
CA THR A 573 -8.15 14.75 -7.54
C THR A 573 -9.26 14.27 -8.46
N TRP A 574 -10.07 13.30 -8.01
CA TRP A 574 -11.13 12.66 -8.81
C TRP A 574 -12.54 12.86 -8.24
N ALA A 575 -12.69 13.14 -6.95
CA ALA A 575 -13.99 13.40 -6.35
C ALA A 575 -13.90 14.42 -5.21
N LEU A 576 -15.05 14.97 -4.84
CA LEU A 576 -15.18 15.94 -3.76
C LEU A 576 -16.18 15.44 -2.71
N ALA A 577 -15.88 15.68 -1.44
CA ALA A 577 -16.86 15.68 -0.37
C ALA A 577 -17.38 17.10 -0.18
N THR A 578 -18.69 17.30 -0.38
CA THR A 578 -19.31 18.63 -0.36
C THR A 578 -20.53 18.64 0.54
N ASN A 579 -20.96 19.84 0.94
CA ASN A 579 -22.28 20.14 1.44
C ASN A 579 -22.98 21.04 0.42
N VAL A 580 -24.02 20.52 -0.22
CA VAL A 580 -24.82 21.27 -1.19
C VAL A 580 -26.04 21.80 -0.46
N THR A 581 -26.34 23.10 -0.63
CA THR A 581 -27.49 23.73 0.02
C THR A 581 -28.43 24.35 -1.02
N ALA A 582 -29.68 23.91 -1.04
CA ALA A 582 -30.75 24.60 -1.73
C ALA A 582 -31.28 25.73 -0.86
N VAL A 583 -31.40 26.94 -1.42
CA VAL A 583 -31.81 28.14 -0.68
C VAL A 583 -33.10 28.68 -1.28
N GLU A 584 -34.14 28.63 -0.46
CA GLU A 584 -35.46 29.26 -0.68
C GLU A 584 -36.06 28.95 -2.06
N PRO A 585 -36.24 27.66 -2.44
CA PRO A 585 -36.79 27.35 -3.74
C PRO A 585 -38.23 27.87 -3.86
N THR A 586 -38.63 28.35 -5.02
CA THR A 586 -39.98 28.90 -5.23
C THR A 586 -41.07 27.82 -5.34
N ALA A 587 -40.67 26.55 -5.45
CA ALA A 587 -41.54 25.38 -5.48
C ALA A 587 -40.80 24.20 -4.84
N SER A 588 -41.53 23.21 -4.32
CA SER A 588 -40.92 21.95 -3.90
C SER A 588 -40.25 21.29 -5.11
N THR A 589 -38.99 20.89 -4.95
CA THR A 589 -38.13 20.43 -6.05
C THR A 589 -37.19 19.33 -5.56
N TYR A 590 -36.37 18.81 -6.46
CA TYR A 590 -35.21 18.00 -6.11
C TYR A 590 -33.98 18.49 -6.86
N LEU A 591 -32.82 18.27 -6.25
CA LEU A 591 -31.53 18.52 -6.88
C LEU A 591 -30.81 17.19 -7.12
N THR A 592 -30.10 17.10 -8.24
CA THR A 592 -29.26 15.95 -8.61
C THR A 592 -27.85 16.46 -8.90
N VAL A 593 -26.83 15.75 -8.42
CA VAL A 593 -25.42 16.10 -8.56
C VAL A 593 -24.65 14.93 -9.19
N TRP A 594 -23.87 15.19 -10.24
CA TRP A 594 -23.12 14.16 -10.99
C TRP A 594 -21.93 14.79 -11.74
N PRO A 595 -20.91 14.03 -12.16
CA PRO A 595 -19.72 14.61 -12.82
C PRO A 595 -20.07 15.25 -14.17
N ALA A 596 -19.33 16.30 -14.54
CA ALA A 596 -19.45 16.97 -15.83
C ALA A 596 -18.39 16.49 -16.84
N GLY A 597 -18.60 16.75 -18.13
CA GLY A 597 -17.57 16.59 -19.15
C GLY A 597 -17.28 15.15 -19.62
N TYR A 598 -17.88 14.12 -19.01
CA TYR A 598 -17.72 12.74 -19.47
C TYR A 598 -18.71 12.36 -20.57
N THR A 599 -18.19 11.88 -21.71
CA THR A 599 -19.00 11.35 -22.82
C THR A 599 -19.89 10.21 -22.36
N GLY A 600 -21.18 10.29 -22.69
CA GLY A 600 -22.18 9.26 -22.36
C GLY A 600 -22.65 9.27 -20.90
N VAL A 601 -22.13 10.11 -20.01
CA VAL A 601 -22.66 10.26 -18.65
C VAL A 601 -23.79 11.29 -18.66
N THR A 602 -25.03 10.82 -18.46
CA THR A 602 -26.23 11.66 -18.40
C THR A 602 -26.70 11.84 -16.96
N ARG A 603 -27.63 12.78 -16.74
CA ARG A 603 -28.21 13.03 -15.41
C ARG A 603 -28.79 11.73 -14.82
N PRO A 604 -28.35 11.31 -13.63
CA PRO A 604 -28.93 10.17 -12.92
C PRO A 604 -30.40 10.40 -12.54
N ASN A 605 -31.16 9.31 -12.37
CA ASN A 605 -32.53 9.36 -11.84
C ASN A 605 -32.55 9.26 -10.30
N THR A 606 -31.63 9.95 -9.64
CA THR A 606 -31.47 9.99 -8.18
C THR A 606 -31.57 11.44 -7.71
N SER A 607 -31.95 11.64 -6.46
CA SER A 607 -31.97 12.98 -5.85
C SER A 607 -31.00 13.06 -4.69
N ASN A 608 -30.19 14.12 -4.69
CA ASN A 608 -29.32 14.47 -3.57
C ASN A 608 -30.03 15.39 -2.57
N LEU A 609 -31.03 16.17 -2.99
CA LEU A 609 -31.81 17.02 -2.09
C LEU A 609 -33.28 17.02 -2.52
N ASN A 610 -34.19 17.19 -1.55
CA ASN A 610 -35.63 17.31 -1.80
C ASN A 610 -36.22 18.53 -1.05
N PRO A 611 -35.81 19.77 -1.35
CA PRO A 611 -36.26 20.93 -0.61
C PRO A 611 -37.71 21.30 -0.93
N ALA A 612 -38.47 21.67 0.11
CA ALA A 612 -39.80 22.24 -0.03
C ALA A 612 -39.72 23.74 -0.35
N ALA A 613 -40.79 24.30 -0.93
CA ALA A 613 -40.86 25.73 -1.25
C ALA A 613 -40.53 26.61 -0.04
N GLY A 614 -39.67 27.62 -0.22
CA GLY A 614 -39.27 28.59 0.80
C GLY A 614 -38.32 28.06 1.89
N THR A 615 -37.87 26.82 1.80
CA THR A 615 -36.95 26.23 2.81
C THR A 615 -35.48 26.38 2.45
N VAL A 616 -34.60 26.29 3.44
CA VAL A 616 -33.15 26.14 3.24
C VAL A 616 -32.76 24.74 3.66
N VAL A 617 -32.31 23.91 2.71
CA VAL A 617 -32.01 22.50 2.94
C VAL A 617 -30.58 22.20 2.49
N PRO A 618 -29.69 21.86 3.41
CA PRO A 618 -28.39 21.28 3.10
C PRO A 618 -28.47 19.75 3.02
N ASN A 619 -27.63 19.15 2.19
CA ASN A 619 -27.27 17.73 2.29
C ASN A 619 -25.80 17.54 1.90
N ALA A 620 -25.10 16.66 2.60
CA ALA A 620 -23.79 16.19 2.16
C ALA A 620 -23.90 15.47 0.81
N VAL A 621 -22.90 15.66 -0.05
CA VAL A 621 -22.80 15.03 -1.36
C VAL A 621 -21.34 14.67 -1.62
N GLN A 622 -21.09 13.38 -1.84
CA GLN A 622 -19.85 12.89 -2.45
C GLN A 622 -20.08 12.76 -3.96
N THR A 623 -19.27 13.45 -4.77
CA THR A 623 -19.44 13.47 -6.22
C THR A 623 -18.10 13.39 -6.94
N MET A 624 -18.04 12.59 -8.00
CA MET A 624 -16.91 12.58 -8.92
C MET A 624 -16.86 13.91 -9.69
N ILE A 625 -15.66 14.36 -10.06
CA ILE A 625 -15.46 15.55 -10.88
C ILE A 625 -14.96 15.17 -12.27
N GLY A 626 -15.30 16.01 -13.23
CA GLY A 626 -14.95 15.88 -14.63
C GLY A 626 -13.48 16.14 -14.95
N PRO A 627 -13.12 16.00 -16.24
CA PRO A 627 -11.81 16.37 -16.78
C PRO A 627 -11.38 17.77 -16.35
N ASP A 628 -12.29 18.74 -16.52
CA ASP A 628 -12.09 20.15 -16.18
C ASP A 628 -12.44 20.46 -14.72
N TYR A 629 -12.34 19.48 -13.81
CA TYR A 629 -12.71 19.58 -12.39
C TYR A 629 -14.18 19.97 -12.12
N GLY A 630 -15.04 19.77 -13.12
CA GLY A 630 -16.44 20.19 -13.09
C GLY A 630 -17.42 19.11 -12.65
N PHE A 631 -18.50 19.51 -11.99
CA PHE A 631 -19.67 18.67 -11.75
C PHE A 631 -20.95 19.46 -12.00
N HIS A 632 -22.03 18.74 -12.31
CA HIS A 632 -23.33 19.31 -12.58
C HIS A 632 -24.20 19.36 -11.32
N VAL A 633 -25.01 20.41 -11.19
CA VAL A 633 -26.13 20.51 -10.25
C VAL A 633 -27.40 20.82 -11.03
N TYR A 634 -28.35 19.90 -11.01
CA TYR A 634 -29.66 20.08 -11.64
C TYR A 634 -30.70 20.54 -10.62
N ASN A 635 -31.59 21.43 -11.02
CA ASN A 635 -32.83 21.74 -10.31
C ASN A 635 -34.05 21.35 -11.15
N ASN A 636 -35.00 20.62 -10.56
CA ASN A 636 -36.16 20.12 -11.29
C ASN A 636 -37.29 21.14 -11.51
N ALA A 637 -37.74 21.78 -10.44
CA ALA A 637 -38.92 22.64 -10.44
C ALA A 637 -38.64 23.95 -9.68
N GLY A 638 -39.44 24.98 -9.99
CA GLY A 638 -39.26 26.31 -9.42
C GLY A 638 -37.88 26.91 -9.70
N ARG A 639 -37.57 28.02 -9.03
CA ARG A 639 -36.23 28.59 -8.98
C ARG A 639 -35.61 28.30 -7.63
N SER A 640 -34.31 27.97 -7.57
CA SER A 640 -33.59 27.76 -6.31
C SER A 640 -32.18 28.34 -6.40
N HIS A 641 -31.76 29.02 -5.34
CA HIS A 641 -30.33 29.31 -5.17
C HIS A 641 -29.60 28.07 -4.68
N VAL A 642 -28.34 27.94 -5.05
CA VAL A 642 -27.49 26.79 -4.69
C VAL A 642 -26.19 27.31 -4.12
N LEU A 643 -25.80 26.74 -2.99
CA LEU A 643 -24.48 26.91 -2.40
C LEU A 643 -23.77 25.56 -2.42
N VAL A 644 -22.47 25.56 -2.70
CA VAL A 644 -21.63 24.37 -2.57
C VAL A 644 -20.41 24.69 -1.74
N ASP A 645 -20.32 24.01 -0.61
CA ASP A 645 -19.21 24.09 0.33
C ASP A 645 -18.42 22.77 0.28
N VAL A 646 -17.11 22.81 0.07
CA VAL A 646 -16.24 21.61 0.00
C VAL A 646 -15.58 21.39 1.35
N VAL A 647 -15.61 20.15 1.84
CA VAL A 647 -15.01 19.74 3.13
C VAL A 647 -13.83 18.78 2.98
N GLY A 648 -13.62 18.23 1.78
CA GLY A 648 -12.42 17.48 1.43
C GLY A 648 -12.42 17.02 -0.02
N THR A 649 -11.26 16.54 -0.47
CA THR A 649 -11.05 15.99 -1.80
C THR A 649 -10.78 14.49 -1.69
N PHE A 650 -11.00 13.77 -2.80
CA PHE A 650 -10.62 12.38 -2.96
C PHE A 650 -9.61 12.28 -4.11
N TYR A 651 -8.43 11.75 -3.83
CA TYR A 651 -7.31 11.70 -4.76
C TYR A 651 -6.74 10.30 -4.96
N ASP A 652 -6.17 10.04 -6.13
CA ASP A 652 -5.43 8.82 -6.42
C ASP A 652 -3.99 8.96 -5.90
N ALA A 653 -3.61 8.10 -4.97
CA ALA A 653 -2.29 8.11 -4.34
C ALA A 653 -1.27 7.18 -4.99
N SER A 654 -1.61 6.55 -6.12
CA SER A 654 -0.66 5.75 -6.89
C SER A 654 0.46 6.64 -7.45
N PRO A 655 1.73 6.17 -7.43
CA PRO A 655 2.85 6.98 -7.92
C PRO A 655 2.65 7.35 -9.39
N SER A 656 2.72 8.66 -9.67
CA SER A 656 2.67 9.21 -11.02
C SER A 656 3.88 8.74 -11.81
N SER A 657 3.71 7.79 -12.74
CA SER A 657 4.73 7.60 -13.76
C SER A 657 4.65 8.78 -14.72
N GLY A 658 5.65 9.66 -14.68
CA GLY A 658 6.00 10.68 -15.69
C GLY A 658 4.90 11.27 -16.59
N SER A 659 4.73 12.60 -16.51
CA SER A 659 4.11 13.46 -17.53
C SER A 659 2.81 12.93 -18.15
N ALA A 660 1.73 12.86 -17.37
CA ALA A 660 0.40 12.95 -17.98
C ALA A 660 0.06 14.44 -18.12
N GLU A 661 -0.07 14.92 -19.36
CA GLU A 661 -0.72 16.21 -19.62
C GLU A 661 -2.15 16.20 -19.05
N PRO A 662 -2.75 17.37 -18.75
CA PRO A 662 -4.13 17.50 -18.23
C PRO A 662 -5.23 16.87 -19.11
N SER A 663 -4.89 16.31 -20.28
CA SER A 663 -5.79 15.80 -21.31
C SER A 663 -6.23 14.33 -21.12
N SER A 664 -5.67 13.55 -20.19
CA SER A 664 -6.01 12.11 -20.06
C SER A 664 -7.36 11.80 -19.39
N ARG A 665 -8.08 12.81 -18.88
CA ARG A 665 -9.40 12.59 -18.26
C ARG A 665 -10.55 12.50 -19.28
N SER A 666 -10.30 12.79 -20.56
CA SER A 666 -11.35 13.15 -21.54
C SER A 666 -12.21 12.03 -22.11
N SER A 667 -12.06 10.76 -21.70
CA SER A 667 -12.90 9.71 -22.26
C SER A 667 -13.23 8.62 -21.23
N VAL A 668 -14.51 8.27 -21.17
CA VAL A 668 -14.94 6.91 -20.77
C VAL A 668 -14.68 5.94 -21.95
N ASP A 669 -13.68 6.22 -22.78
CA ASP A 669 -13.30 5.37 -23.90
C ASP A 669 -12.03 4.57 -23.56
N THR A 670 -12.20 3.27 -23.74
CA THR A 670 -11.47 2.14 -23.21
C THR A 670 -10.05 1.91 -23.75
N SER A 671 -9.34 2.95 -24.22
CA SER A 671 -8.06 2.77 -24.93
C SER A 671 -6.80 3.18 -24.17
N ASP A 672 -6.86 3.96 -23.08
CA ASP A 672 -5.67 4.28 -22.26
C ASP A 672 -5.46 3.27 -21.10
N ARG A 673 -5.52 1.99 -21.48
CA ARG A 673 -5.55 0.83 -20.57
C ARG A 673 -4.15 0.39 -20.12
N ALA A 674 -3.55 1.16 -19.22
CA ALA A 674 -2.53 0.61 -18.31
C ALA A 674 -2.82 0.86 -16.82
N ARG A 675 -3.83 1.68 -16.46
CA ARG A 675 -4.19 1.92 -15.05
C ARG A 675 -5.71 1.92 -14.83
N VAL A 676 -6.32 0.73 -14.76
CA VAL A 676 -7.66 0.46 -14.20
C VAL A 676 -8.84 0.61 -15.18
N ALA A 677 -9.47 -0.51 -15.55
CA ALA A 677 -10.80 -0.49 -16.16
C ALA A 677 -11.83 0.04 -15.14
N PRO A 678 -12.83 0.86 -15.54
CA PRO A 678 -13.87 1.30 -14.62
C PRO A 678 -14.52 0.10 -13.95
N LEU A 679 -14.62 0.11 -12.62
CA LEU A 679 -15.30 -0.96 -11.89
C LEU A 679 -16.74 -1.09 -12.40
N PRO A 680 -17.29 -2.32 -12.49
CA PRO A 680 -18.66 -2.52 -12.92
C PRO A 680 -19.63 -1.74 -12.02
N THR A 681 -20.73 -1.30 -12.61
CA THR A 681 -21.82 -0.66 -11.85
C THR A 681 -22.54 -1.74 -11.03
N PRO A 682 -22.88 -1.51 -9.74
CA PRO A 682 -23.60 -2.50 -8.96
C PRO A 682 -25.00 -2.75 -9.50
N GLU A 683 -25.43 -4.02 -9.42
CA GLU A 683 -26.80 -4.43 -9.69
C GLU A 683 -27.62 -4.49 -8.39
N ALA A 684 -28.78 -3.82 -8.42
CA ALA A 684 -29.76 -3.87 -7.35
C ALA A 684 -30.43 -5.25 -7.27
N GLN A 685 -30.36 -5.89 -6.10
CA GLN A 685 -30.97 -7.20 -5.89
C GLN A 685 -32.47 -7.09 -5.53
N PRO A 686 -33.24 -8.20 -5.61
CA PRO A 686 -34.58 -8.25 -5.07
C PRO A 686 -34.57 -7.86 -3.58
N LEU A 687 -35.46 -6.94 -3.20
CA LEU A 687 -35.53 -6.47 -1.83
C LEU A 687 -36.08 -7.57 -0.91
N SER A 688 -35.47 -7.67 0.26
CA SER A 688 -35.97 -8.54 1.33
C SER A 688 -37.35 -8.07 1.81
N ARG A 689 -38.19 -9.02 2.24
CA ARG A 689 -39.43 -8.64 2.96
C ARG A 689 -39.06 -7.89 4.24
N PRO A 690 -39.77 -6.80 4.59
CA PRO A 690 -39.54 -6.10 5.85
C PRO A 690 -39.59 -7.07 7.03
N ARG A 691 -38.63 -6.95 7.94
CA ARG A 691 -38.53 -7.73 9.18
C ARG A 691 -38.75 -6.84 10.40
N PRO A 692 -39.41 -7.34 11.47
CA PRO A 692 -39.47 -6.61 12.73
C PRO A 692 -38.05 -6.44 13.29
N ALA A 693 -37.78 -5.26 13.85
CA ALA A 693 -36.46 -4.85 14.34
C ALA A 693 -36.23 -5.11 15.84
#